data_AF-A0A2V9TJL4-F1
#
_entry.id   AF-A0A2V9TJL4-F1
#
_cell.length_a   1.000
_cell.length_b   1.000
_cell.length_c   1.000
_cell.angle_alpha   90.00
_cell.angle_beta   90.00
_cell.angle_gamma   90.00
#
_symmetry.space_group_name_H-M   'P 1'
#
loop_
_entity.id
_entity.type
_entity.pdbx_description
1 polymer ?
#
loop_
_entity_poly.entity_id
_entity_poly.type
_entity_poly.pdbx_seq_one_letter_code
_entity_poly.pdbx_strand_id
1 'polypeptide(L)'
;DLSANLTAIVSEARALEDAKKYEEANARWNTVRGIYPQYPELDRQLGRVAKLAEQARTAEKWEWIRSTQAALASADYDRVADLLSLGKTKFSSAREVSEFEKKLQDGLKLREKAKKIIADGRAALGKKKWEKGAGYLARARESATHDPVVQELVIGELLEGCEAAIEVDCPSAEMLLARVAEIQPNSPLLSPLKARIEKHKQEQTIEQHMTAAVRAQSSGDLQGALSHLNQGLAVYPNEPRLLQLKGGIETRVRQLEVERQAQQRAEKERARQAEVEQQRLAKQKRKEELEQERAKAAEQKEKLARARESEERAEQERIRQREAEQQRQQERQQAEEQRAREKAEKKRQQEEQKLAEQTRRRIEALKDAEGGKTVVVVPTNVLTNPRVLVAGGAVLLAVVATLVWMLIPGAVPVEFKTTPLGTTVRIKSTGQECVTPYCSIKLRPGKHEMEFSRRGYTTETQTISVQAKGPNTFPIVLREVPPSVARNEKPPSTTTTAPPSATNPPLIAMASMRIRGWNKGSEVFLDNNAIGTIGSAGTFSSITPGVHEIKVVDKKGESGKMQKSFASGERVNLAKKDFDLSSSPPNQAPPPKAEEPDAWPQVANSGSTDQLEQYRAQHPNSPHLGELETTLDKLYWDKAMGAGSTVAFEEYLAKSPNGKHRDEAQENLTWRKTESTNTIQAFRDYQRQHPQGAHFESAGKKIDDLRFQEARNSGDEATLEVFLKDYPSGTRHDQIFGRLDDMAWERTNKNDKGSLQAYVSGMPSGKHLSQAQDAIEKLTEAAKPAKPPTPTVNTKAEVIKLVERYVKAYNDTNIEELRQIWPGMDKREVSNMHDFFRTARNIKSSYTLLEEPKVNDADATVKIV
;
A
#
# COMPACT_ATOMS: atom_id res chain seq x y z
N ASP A 1 -24.82 -103.87 -60.04
CA ASP A 1 -24.02 -102.66 -60.30
C ASP A 1 -24.83 -101.37 -60.39
N LEU A 2 -25.90 -101.31 -61.19
CA LEU A 2 -26.73 -100.08 -61.30
C LEU A 2 -27.34 -99.60 -59.97
N SER A 3 -27.74 -100.53 -59.09
CA SER A 3 -28.31 -100.22 -57.76
C SER A 3 -27.30 -99.61 -56.78
N ALA A 4 -26.06 -100.12 -56.73
CA ALA A 4 -25.01 -99.63 -55.84
C ALA A 4 -24.56 -98.21 -56.23
N ASN A 5 -24.43 -97.94 -57.53
CA ASN A 5 -24.11 -96.61 -58.05
C ASN A 5 -25.24 -95.60 -57.77
N LEU A 6 -26.51 -96.02 -57.86
CA LEU A 6 -27.66 -95.16 -57.54
C LEU A 6 -27.68 -94.78 -56.05
N THR A 7 -27.44 -95.73 -55.14
CA THR A 7 -27.37 -95.47 -53.70
C THR A 7 -26.25 -94.50 -53.35
N ALA A 8 -25.09 -94.61 -53.99
CA ALA A 8 -23.97 -93.69 -53.80
C ALA A 8 -24.34 -92.25 -54.20
N ILE A 9 -24.91 -92.04 -55.39
CA ILE A 9 -25.32 -90.71 -55.88
C ILE A 9 -26.39 -90.08 -54.98
N VAL A 10 -27.36 -90.86 -54.51
CA VAL A 10 -28.40 -90.40 -53.56
C VAL A 10 -27.78 -90.00 -52.22
N SER A 11 -26.82 -90.76 -51.71
CA SER A 11 -26.12 -90.43 -50.45
C SER A 11 -25.29 -89.14 -50.59
N GLU A 12 -24.63 -88.94 -51.72
CA GLU A 12 -23.87 -87.72 -52.03
C GLU A 12 -24.80 -86.50 -52.15
N ALA A 13 -25.94 -86.65 -52.83
CA ALA A 13 -26.93 -85.58 -52.96
C ALA A 13 -27.46 -85.10 -51.59
N ARG A 14 -27.70 -86.03 -50.66
CA ARG A 14 -28.11 -85.71 -49.27
C ARG A 14 -26.99 -85.06 -48.47
N ALA A 15 -25.75 -85.56 -48.57
CA ALA A 15 -24.61 -84.96 -47.89
C ALA A 15 -24.33 -83.52 -48.36
N LEU A 16 -24.48 -83.25 -49.66
CA LEU A 16 -24.36 -81.90 -50.23
C LEU A 16 -25.47 -80.98 -49.72
N GLU A 17 -26.68 -81.51 -49.55
CA GLU A 17 -27.79 -80.77 -48.97
C GLU A 17 -27.56 -80.42 -47.50
N ASP A 18 -27.09 -81.38 -46.68
CA ASP A 18 -26.73 -81.15 -45.27
C ASP A 18 -25.61 -80.11 -45.15
N ALA A 19 -24.68 -80.09 -46.12
CA ALA A 19 -23.63 -79.07 -46.26
C ALA A 19 -24.12 -77.74 -46.86
N LYS A 20 -25.44 -77.58 -47.11
CA LYS A 20 -26.09 -76.39 -47.72
C LYS A 20 -25.63 -76.06 -49.14
N LYS A 21 -25.02 -77.02 -49.85
CA LYS A 21 -24.60 -76.91 -51.25
C LYS A 21 -25.74 -77.33 -52.18
N TYR A 22 -26.85 -76.60 -52.09
CA TYR A 22 -28.11 -76.99 -52.71
C TYR A 22 -28.06 -77.06 -54.24
N GLU A 23 -27.20 -76.30 -54.91
CA GLU A 23 -26.98 -76.40 -56.37
C GLU A 23 -26.31 -77.72 -56.77
N GLU A 24 -25.24 -78.08 -56.07
CA GLU A 24 -24.53 -79.34 -56.27
C GLU A 24 -25.46 -80.51 -55.94
N ALA A 25 -26.22 -80.40 -54.84
CA ALA A 25 -27.24 -81.38 -54.47
C ALA A 25 -28.32 -81.53 -55.54
N ASN A 26 -28.84 -80.42 -56.09
CA ASN A 26 -29.84 -80.43 -57.15
C ASN A 26 -29.28 -81.07 -58.44
N ALA A 27 -28.02 -80.82 -58.80
CA ALA A 27 -27.36 -81.46 -59.93
C ALA A 27 -27.25 -82.99 -59.75
N ARG A 28 -26.92 -83.45 -58.53
CA ARG A 28 -26.89 -84.88 -58.20
C ARG A 28 -28.28 -85.52 -58.25
N TRP A 29 -29.32 -84.85 -57.73
CA TRP A 29 -30.71 -85.32 -57.86
C TRP A 29 -31.19 -85.36 -59.32
N ASN A 30 -30.77 -84.42 -60.17
CA ASN A 30 -31.06 -84.47 -61.61
C ASN A 30 -30.32 -85.61 -62.32
N THR A 31 -29.12 -85.98 -61.84
CA THR A 31 -28.40 -87.18 -62.31
C THR A 31 -29.20 -88.44 -62.00
N VAL A 32 -29.77 -88.55 -60.79
CA VAL A 32 -30.68 -89.65 -60.40
C VAL A 32 -31.89 -89.72 -61.33
N ARG A 33 -32.51 -88.57 -61.68
CA ARG A 33 -33.63 -88.51 -62.63
C ARG A 33 -33.27 -89.04 -64.02
N GLY A 34 -32.05 -88.80 -64.50
CA GLY A 34 -31.58 -89.31 -65.79
C GLY A 34 -31.33 -90.81 -65.81
N ILE A 35 -30.91 -91.39 -64.68
CA ILE A 35 -30.56 -92.82 -64.58
C ILE A 35 -31.77 -93.68 -64.17
N TYR A 36 -32.62 -93.20 -63.26
CA TYR A 36 -33.76 -93.93 -62.72
C TYR A 36 -34.96 -93.02 -62.43
N PRO A 37 -35.80 -92.73 -63.44
CA PRO A 37 -36.94 -91.81 -63.32
C PRO A 37 -38.02 -92.25 -62.31
N GLN A 38 -38.15 -93.55 -62.02
CA GLN A 38 -39.15 -94.10 -61.09
C GLN A 38 -38.67 -94.12 -59.62
N TYR A 39 -37.61 -93.38 -59.26
CA TYR A 39 -37.14 -93.30 -57.89
C TYR A 39 -38.24 -92.73 -56.95
N PRO A 40 -38.51 -93.33 -55.78
CA PRO A 40 -39.60 -92.90 -54.90
C PRO A 40 -39.47 -91.43 -54.48
N GLU A 41 -40.57 -90.67 -54.61
CA GLU A 41 -40.68 -89.26 -54.25
C GLU A 41 -39.63 -88.31 -54.91
N LEU A 42 -39.01 -88.72 -56.03
CA LEU A 42 -37.93 -87.97 -56.66
C LEU A 42 -38.32 -86.53 -57.02
N ASP A 43 -39.52 -86.34 -57.61
CA ASP A 43 -40.01 -85.01 -58.00
C ASP A 43 -40.24 -84.09 -56.79
N ARG A 44 -40.69 -84.66 -55.67
CA ARG A 44 -40.86 -83.93 -54.41
C ARG A 44 -39.51 -83.45 -53.86
N GLN A 45 -38.48 -84.31 -53.92
CA GLN A 45 -37.13 -83.95 -53.47
C GLN A 45 -36.48 -82.93 -54.40
N LEU A 46 -36.59 -83.09 -55.72
CA LEU A 46 -36.12 -82.10 -56.69
C LEU A 46 -36.77 -80.74 -56.50
N GLY A 47 -38.10 -80.68 -56.33
CA GLY A 47 -38.82 -79.42 -56.07
C GLY A 47 -38.38 -78.74 -54.77
N ARG A 48 -38.15 -79.52 -53.70
CA ARG A 48 -37.70 -79.00 -52.40
C ARG A 48 -36.26 -78.47 -52.46
N VAL A 49 -35.33 -79.24 -53.00
CA VAL A 49 -33.91 -78.85 -53.10
C VAL A 49 -33.75 -77.69 -54.07
N ALA A 50 -34.49 -77.66 -55.19
CA ALA A 50 -34.51 -76.52 -56.09
C ALA A 50 -34.99 -75.23 -55.38
N LYS A 51 -36.05 -75.32 -54.56
CA LYS A 51 -36.53 -74.19 -53.74
C LYS A 51 -35.49 -73.73 -52.72
N LEU A 52 -34.81 -74.65 -52.03
CA LEU A 52 -33.73 -74.32 -51.10
C LEU A 52 -32.54 -73.67 -51.81
N ALA A 53 -32.20 -74.14 -53.02
CA ALA A 53 -31.13 -73.59 -53.82
C ALA A 53 -31.45 -72.16 -54.32
N GLU A 54 -32.70 -71.92 -54.73
CA GLU A 54 -33.20 -70.58 -55.06
C GLU A 54 -33.18 -69.63 -53.86
N GLN A 55 -33.61 -70.10 -52.68
CA GLN A 55 -33.55 -69.34 -51.44
C GLN A 55 -32.10 -69.01 -51.04
N ALA A 56 -31.18 -69.97 -51.15
CA ALA A 56 -29.77 -69.76 -50.85
C ALA A 56 -29.11 -68.76 -51.81
N ARG A 57 -29.36 -68.86 -53.13
CA ARG A 57 -28.92 -67.87 -54.12
C ARG A 57 -29.46 -66.48 -53.83
N THR A 58 -30.73 -66.39 -53.45
CA THR A 58 -31.37 -65.12 -53.09
C THR A 58 -30.74 -64.51 -51.83
N ALA A 59 -30.47 -65.32 -50.81
CA ALA A 59 -29.80 -64.88 -49.59
C ALA A 59 -28.36 -64.40 -49.86
N GLU A 60 -27.58 -65.13 -50.66
CA GLU A 60 -26.24 -64.70 -51.08
C GLU A 60 -26.27 -63.37 -51.85
N LYS A 61 -27.23 -63.21 -52.77
CA LYS A 61 -27.41 -61.95 -53.51
C LYS A 61 -27.72 -60.79 -52.54
N TRP A 62 -28.62 -60.99 -51.59
CA TRP A 62 -28.97 -59.97 -50.60
C TRP A 62 -27.79 -59.59 -49.70
N GLU A 63 -26.97 -60.55 -49.30
CA GLU A 63 -25.79 -60.30 -48.48
C GLU A 63 -24.72 -59.51 -49.24
N TRP A 64 -24.53 -59.83 -50.52
CA TRP A 64 -23.69 -59.04 -51.41
C TRP A 64 -24.20 -57.62 -51.60
N ILE A 65 -25.50 -57.44 -51.85
CA ILE A 65 -26.16 -56.12 -51.94
C ILE A 65 -25.92 -55.32 -50.67
N ARG A 66 -26.18 -55.91 -49.51
CA ARG A 66 -26.02 -55.29 -48.19
C ARG A 66 -24.57 -54.87 -47.94
N SER A 67 -23.62 -55.77 -48.24
CA SER A 67 -22.18 -55.49 -48.09
C SER A 67 -21.71 -54.37 -49.01
N THR A 68 -22.20 -54.34 -50.25
CA THR A 68 -21.84 -53.30 -51.24
C THR A 68 -22.45 -51.95 -50.87
N GLN A 69 -23.69 -51.94 -50.39
CA GLN A 69 -24.33 -50.73 -49.87
C GLN A 69 -23.62 -50.19 -48.64
N ALA A 70 -23.20 -51.05 -47.72
CA ALA A 70 -22.43 -50.66 -46.54
C ALA A 70 -21.08 -50.04 -46.93
N ALA A 71 -20.35 -50.65 -47.88
CA ALA A 71 -19.09 -50.12 -48.38
C ALA A 71 -19.25 -48.79 -49.13
N LEU A 72 -20.33 -48.64 -49.93
CA LEU A 72 -20.67 -47.36 -50.56
C LEU A 72 -21.01 -46.28 -49.52
N ALA A 73 -21.74 -46.64 -48.46
CA ALA A 73 -22.13 -45.71 -47.39
C ALA A 73 -20.91 -45.23 -46.59
N SER A 74 -19.89 -46.07 -46.41
CA SER A 74 -18.61 -45.70 -45.80
C SER A 74 -17.61 -45.09 -46.80
N ALA A 75 -17.99 -44.91 -48.07
CA ALA A 75 -17.13 -44.48 -49.17
C ALA A 75 -15.82 -45.29 -49.30
N ASP A 76 -15.87 -46.58 -48.96
CA ASP A 76 -14.78 -47.53 -49.13
C ASP A 76 -14.79 -48.06 -50.57
N TYR A 77 -14.38 -47.20 -51.49
CA TYR A 77 -14.48 -47.44 -52.92
C TYR A 77 -13.62 -48.61 -53.41
N ASP A 78 -12.53 -48.92 -52.72
CA ASP A 78 -11.68 -50.08 -53.02
C ASP A 78 -12.46 -51.37 -52.72
N ARG A 79 -13.09 -51.45 -51.55
CA ARG A 79 -13.97 -52.58 -51.19
C ARG A 79 -15.19 -52.71 -52.11
N VAL A 80 -15.75 -51.58 -52.55
CA VAL A 80 -16.85 -51.59 -53.54
C VAL A 80 -16.38 -52.17 -54.88
N ALA A 81 -15.16 -51.83 -55.33
CA ALA A 81 -14.60 -52.38 -56.56
C ALA A 81 -14.42 -53.91 -56.47
N ASP A 82 -13.91 -54.40 -55.35
CA ASP A 82 -13.76 -55.84 -55.09
C ASP A 82 -15.13 -56.57 -55.08
N LEU A 83 -16.12 -56.01 -54.38
CA LEU A 83 -17.48 -56.57 -54.32
C LEU A 83 -18.18 -56.52 -55.68
N LEU A 84 -17.92 -55.51 -56.51
CA LEU A 84 -18.44 -55.43 -57.87
C LEU A 84 -17.83 -56.51 -58.78
N SER A 85 -16.55 -56.83 -58.63
CA SER A 85 -15.91 -57.94 -59.33
C SER A 85 -16.58 -59.28 -58.98
N LEU A 86 -16.87 -59.51 -57.70
CA LEU A 86 -17.64 -60.66 -57.23
C LEU A 86 -19.08 -60.66 -57.79
N GLY A 87 -19.73 -59.49 -57.82
CA GLY A 87 -21.09 -59.35 -58.36
C GLY A 87 -21.18 -59.64 -59.84
N LYS A 88 -20.20 -59.17 -60.64
CA LYS A 88 -20.12 -59.43 -62.09
C LYS A 88 -19.93 -60.92 -62.41
N THR A 89 -19.24 -61.66 -61.54
CA THR A 89 -19.00 -63.10 -61.73
C THR A 89 -20.19 -63.96 -61.26
N LYS A 90 -20.76 -63.68 -60.08
CA LYS A 90 -21.83 -64.50 -59.49
C LYS A 90 -23.26 -64.06 -59.85
N PHE A 91 -23.48 -62.79 -60.16
CA PHE A 91 -24.79 -62.17 -60.36
C PHE A 91 -24.82 -61.30 -61.62
N SER A 92 -24.25 -61.78 -62.73
CA SER A 92 -24.02 -60.99 -63.95
C SER A 92 -25.27 -60.34 -64.58
N SER A 93 -26.45 -60.91 -64.36
CA SER A 93 -27.75 -60.37 -64.84
C SER A 93 -28.45 -59.44 -63.86
N ALA A 94 -27.86 -59.20 -62.68
CA ALA A 94 -28.44 -58.35 -61.65
C ALA A 94 -28.31 -56.87 -62.02
N ARG A 95 -29.45 -56.16 -62.10
CA ARG A 95 -29.52 -54.71 -62.34
C ARG A 95 -28.67 -53.92 -61.32
N GLU A 96 -28.56 -54.43 -60.10
CA GLU A 96 -27.81 -53.84 -59.01
C GLU A 96 -26.31 -53.69 -59.33
N VAL A 97 -25.73 -54.55 -60.17
CA VAL A 97 -24.30 -54.46 -60.57
C VAL A 97 -24.02 -53.14 -61.29
N SER A 98 -24.82 -52.80 -62.30
CA SER A 98 -24.66 -51.56 -63.06
C SER A 98 -24.97 -50.32 -62.22
N GLU A 99 -25.94 -50.42 -61.30
CA GLU A 99 -26.28 -49.32 -60.39
C GLU A 99 -25.14 -49.03 -59.39
N PHE A 100 -24.54 -50.07 -58.81
CA PHE A 100 -23.40 -49.93 -57.91
C PHE A 100 -22.14 -49.47 -58.64
N GLU A 101 -21.88 -49.94 -59.86
CA GLU A 101 -20.78 -49.47 -60.70
C GLU A 101 -20.89 -47.98 -61.01
N LYS A 102 -22.10 -47.50 -61.34
CA LYS A 102 -22.34 -46.07 -61.53
C LYS A 102 -22.07 -45.28 -60.24
N LYS A 103 -22.58 -45.75 -59.09
CA LYS A 103 -22.36 -45.09 -57.79
C LYS A 103 -20.87 -45.03 -57.40
N LEU A 104 -20.11 -46.09 -57.68
CA LEU A 104 -18.66 -46.10 -57.48
C LEU A 104 -17.98 -45.01 -58.34
N GLN A 105 -18.31 -44.94 -59.64
CA GLN A 105 -17.73 -43.95 -60.54
C GLN A 105 -18.09 -42.51 -60.14
N ASP A 106 -19.34 -42.27 -59.75
CA ASP A 106 -19.79 -40.94 -59.29
C ASP A 106 -19.09 -40.55 -57.98
N GLY A 107 -18.94 -41.49 -57.04
CA GLY A 107 -18.20 -41.29 -55.79
C GLY A 107 -16.72 -40.95 -56.02
N LEU A 108 -16.03 -41.70 -56.88
CA LEU A 108 -14.63 -41.42 -57.25
C LEU A 108 -14.45 -40.05 -57.91
N LYS A 109 -15.38 -39.63 -58.78
CA LYS A 109 -15.36 -38.30 -59.39
C LYS A 109 -15.54 -37.19 -58.35
N LEU A 110 -16.44 -37.37 -57.39
CA LEU A 110 -16.64 -36.42 -56.29
C LEU A 110 -15.38 -36.33 -55.40
N ARG A 111 -14.76 -37.46 -55.07
CA ARG A 111 -13.48 -37.51 -54.33
C ARG A 111 -12.37 -36.76 -55.05
N GLU A 112 -12.20 -36.99 -56.36
CA GLU A 112 -11.19 -36.29 -57.16
C GLU A 112 -11.48 -34.79 -57.29
N LYS A 113 -12.75 -34.40 -57.42
CA LYS A 113 -13.15 -32.99 -57.37
C LYS A 113 -12.82 -32.36 -56.03
N ALA A 114 -13.11 -33.03 -54.91
CA ALA A 114 -12.80 -32.55 -53.57
C ALA A 114 -11.29 -32.36 -53.40
N LYS A 115 -10.46 -33.32 -53.82
CA LYS A 115 -8.98 -33.21 -53.78
C LYS A 115 -8.45 -31.99 -54.53
N LYS A 116 -9.02 -31.66 -55.70
CA LYS A 116 -8.65 -30.45 -56.45
C LYS A 116 -8.98 -29.17 -55.67
N ILE A 117 -10.15 -29.12 -55.05
CA ILE A 117 -10.56 -27.97 -54.20
C ILE A 117 -9.65 -27.87 -52.96
N ILE A 118 -9.25 -29.00 -52.36
CA ILE A 118 -8.29 -29.04 -51.25
C ILE A 118 -6.95 -28.44 -51.68
N ALA A 119 -6.46 -28.77 -52.88
CA ALA A 119 -5.23 -28.18 -53.40
C ALA A 119 -5.33 -26.65 -53.59
N ASP A 120 -6.46 -26.14 -54.05
CA ASP A 120 -6.73 -24.70 -54.11
C ASP A 120 -6.75 -24.05 -52.71
N GLY A 121 -7.33 -24.76 -51.73
CA GLY A 121 -7.33 -24.38 -50.32
C GLY A 121 -5.92 -24.28 -49.75
N ARG A 122 -5.09 -25.31 -49.93
CA ARG A 122 -3.67 -25.33 -49.55
C ARG A 122 -2.91 -24.18 -50.17
N ALA A 123 -3.09 -23.93 -51.47
CA ALA A 123 -2.44 -22.83 -52.17
C ALA A 123 -2.86 -21.44 -51.64
N ALA A 124 -4.10 -21.29 -51.16
CA ALA A 124 -4.56 -20.07 -50.50
C ALA A 124 -3.96 -19.91 -49.10
N LEU A 125 -3.89 -20.98 -48.30
CA LEU A 125 -3.26 -20.99 -46.98
C LEU A 125 -1.76 -20.66 -47.07
N GLY A 126 -1.02 -21.25 -48.01
CA GLY A 126 0.39 -20.94 -48.24
C GLY A 126 0.65 -19.47 -48.65
N LYS A 127 -0.37 -18.77 -49.17
CA LYS A 127 -0.35 -17.33 -49.46
C LYS A 127 -0.86 -16.48 -48.30
N LYS A 128 -1.03 -17.04 -47.11
CA LYS A 128 -1.56 -16.40 -45.89
C LYS A 128 -2.99 -15.84 -46.06
N LYS A 129 -3.77 -16.41 -46.98
CA LYS A 129 -5.18 -16.04 -47.21
C LYS A 129 -6.08 -17.01 -46.43
N TRP A 130 -6.05 -16.90 -45.10
CA TRP A 130 -6.59 -17.89 -44.17
C TRP A 130 -8.09 -18.18 -44.38
N GLU A 131 -8.93 -17.14 -44.38
CA GLU A 131 -10.39 -17.28 -44.61
C GLU A 131 -10.70 -17.90 -45.97
N LYS A 132 -9.98 -17.48 -47.02
CA LYS A 132 -10.17 -18.00 -48.37
C LYS A 132 -9.80 -19.49 -48.44
N GLY A 133 -8.69 -19.87 -47.80
CA GLY A 133 -8.26 -21.26 -47.66
C GLY A 133 -9.30 -22.11 -46.93
N ALA A 134 -9.79 -21.64 -45.78
CA ALA A 134 -10.85 -22.29 -45.02
C ALA A 134 -12.14 -22.46 -45.84
N GLY A 135 -12.51 -21.44 -46.63
CA GLY A 135 -13.67 -21.49 -47.52
C GLY A 135 -13.55 -22.55 -48.63
N TYR A 136 -12.37 -22.72 -49.22
CA TYR A 136 -12.13 -23.83 -50.15
C TYR A 136 -12.27 -25.18 -49.45
N LEU A 137 -11.67 -25.35 -48.28
CA LEU A 137 -11.72 -26.61 -47.53
C LEU A 137 -13.14 -26.98 -47.09
N ALA A 138 -13.97 -26.00 -46.70
CA ALA A 138 -15.40 -26.20 -46.44
C ALA A 138 -16.14 -26.69 -47.70
N ARG A 139 -15.89 -26.07 -48.86
CA ARG A 139 -16.47 -26.50 -50.15
C ARG A 139 -16.01 -27.89 -50.58
N ALA A 140 -14.76 -28.27 -50.28
CA ALA A 140 -14.27 -29.62 -50.55
C ALA A 140 -15.07 -30.65 -49.74
N ARG A 141 -15.31 -30.38 -48.46
CA ARG A 141 -16.15 -31.23 -47.59
C ARG A 141 -17.60 -31.31 -48.10
N GLU A 142 -18.20 -30.20 -48.52
CA GLU A 142 -19.54 -30.19 -49.11
C GLU A 142 -19.64 -31.00 -50.40
N SER A 143 -18.57 -31.05 -51.19
CA SER A 143 -18.55 -31.82 -52.45
C SER A 143 -18.47 -33.33 -52.25
N ALA A 144 -18.03 -33.78 -51.07
CA ALA A 144 -17.91 -35.19 -50.69
C ALA A 144 -18.23 -35.38 -49.20
N THR A 145 -19.48 -35.08 -48.80
CA THR A 145 -19.91 -34.90 -47.40
C THR A 145 -19.61 -36.06 -46.47
N HIS A 146 -19.70 -37.30 -46.97
CA HIS A 146 -19.54 -38.52 -46.16
C HIS A 146 -18.28 -39.32 -46.51
N ASP A 147 -17.32 -38.69 -47.20
CA ASP A 147 -16.07 -39.36 -47.59
C ASP A 147 -15.00 -39.17 -46.49
N PRO A 148 -14.63 -40.24 -45.75
CA PRO A 148 -13.69 -40.13 -44.64
C PRO A 148 -12.29 -39.72 -45.10
N VAL A 149 -11.88 -40.08 -46.33
CA VAL A 149 -10.57 -39.72 -46.88
C VAL A 149 -10.51 -38.21 -47.14
N VAL A 150 -11.58 -37.64 -47.69
CA VAL A 150 -11.67 -36.18 -47.92
C VAL A 150 -11.69 -35.43 -46.60
N GLN A 151 -12.44 -35.93 -45.61
CA GLN A 151 -12.51 -35.33 -44.28
C GLN A 151 -11.14 -35.31 -43.59
N GLU A 152 -10.38 -36.41 -43.63
CA GLU A 152 -9.04 -36.49 -43.05
C GLU A 152 -8.06 -35.52 -43.73
N LEU A 153 -8.08 -35.44 -45.07
CA LEU A 153 -7.26 -34.48 -45.81
C LEU A 153 -7.61 -33.03 -45.44
N VAL A 154 -8.89 -32.68 -45.36
CA VAL A 154 -9.34 -31.34 -44.95
C VAL A 154 -8.85 -30.99 -43.54
N ILE A 155 -8.95 -31.92 -42.59
CA ILE A 155 -8.44 -31.72 -41.23
C ILE A 155 -6.93 -31.47 -41.26
N GLY A 156 -6.16 -32.25 -42.02
CA GLY A 156 -4.72 -32.09 -42.15
C GLY A 156 -4.34 -30.68 -42.64
N GLU A 157 -4.97 -30.20 -43.71
CA GLU A 157 -4.69 -28.86 -44.24
C GLU A 157 -5.12 -27.73 -43.29
N LEU A 158 -6.24 -27.89 -42.58
CA LEU A 158 -6.69 -26.92 -41.58
C LEU A 158 -5.70 -26.84 -40.39
N LEU A 159 -5.17 -27.98 -39.95
CA LEU A 159 -4.19 -28.04 -38.88
C LEU A 159 -2.85 -27.41 -39.29
N GLU A 160 -2.35 -27.75 -40.49
CA GLU A 160 -1.11 -27.13 -41.01
C GLU A 160 -1.28 -25.62 -41.20
N GLY A 161 -2.43 -25.19 -41.74
CA GLY A 161 -2.77 -23.78 -41.84
C GLY A 161 -2.88 -23.08 -40.49
N CYS A 162 -3.46 -23.75 -39.48
CA CYS A 162 -3.54 -23.24 -38.12
C CYS A 162 -2.14 -23.01 -37.54
N GLU A 163 -1.24 -23.98 -37.68
CA GLU A 163 0.14 -23.85 -37.17
C GLU A 163 0.89 -22.69 -37.84
N ALA A 164 0.78 -22.57 -39.17
CA ALA A 164 1.40 -21.47 -39.90
C ALA A 164 0.82 -20.09 -39.54
N ALA A 165 -0.44 -20.05 -39.08
CA ALA A 165 -1.10 -18.81 -38.68
C ALA A 165 -0.75 -18.35 -37.26
N ILE A 166 -0.31 -19.24 -36.34
CA ILE A 166 -0.07 -18.89 -34.92
C ILE A 166 0.82 -17.66 -34.76
N GLU A 167 1.96 -17.63 -35.47
CA GLU A 167 2.96 -16.54 -35.34
C GLU A 167 2.60 -15.29 -36.14
N VAL A 168 1.66 -15.38 -37.08
CA VAL A 168 1.37 -14.31 -38.04
C VAL A 168 0.03 -13.63 -37.76
N ASP A 169 -0.99 -14.41 -37.44
CA ASP A 169 -2.38 -13.99 -37.28
C ASP A 169 -3.14 -14.97 -36.36
N CYS A 170 -3.08 -14.69 -35.05
CA CYS A 170 -3.75 -15.48 -34.02
C CYS A 170 -5.27 -15.64 -34.24
N PRO A 171 -6.05 -14.58 -34.57
CA PRO A 171 -7.46 -14.72 -34.91
C PRO A 171 -7.72 -15.75 -36.02
N SER A 172 -6.90 -15.74 -37.07
CA SER A 172 -7.02 -16.73 -38.15
C SER A 172 -6.65 -18.14 -37.69
N ALA A 173 -5.65 -18.30 -36.82
CA ALA A 173 -5.31 -19.59 -36.22
C ALA A 173 -6.48 -20.16 -35.39
N GLU A 174 -7.13 -19.33 -34.56
CA GLU A 174 -8.32 -19.72 -33.78
C GLU A 174 -9.48 -20.14 -34.68
N MET A 175 -9.74 -19.37 -35.75
CA MET A 175 -10.77 -19.71 -36.74
C MET A 175 -10.50 -21.07 -37.38
N LEU A 176 -9.27 -21.32 -37.86
CA LEU A 176 -8.90 -22.59 -38.48
C LEU A 176 -9.04 -23.76 -37.50
N LEU A 177 -8.61 -23.57 -36.25
CA LEU A 177 -8.76 -24.58 -35.20
C LEU A 177 -10.22 -24.84 -34.83
N ALA A 178 -11.06 -23.81 -34.84
CA ALA A 178 -12.51 -23.95 -34.62
C ALA A 178 -13.16 -24.79 -35.73
N ARG A 179 -12.75 -24.62 -36.98
CA ARG A 179 -13.21 -25.48 -38.10
C ARG A 179 -12.80 -26.94 -37.94
N VAL A 180 -11.60 -27.21 -37.41
CA VAL A 180 -11.20 -28.58 -37.06
C VAL A 180 -12.09 -29.13 -35.94
N ALA A 181 -12.38 -28.32 -34.92
CA ALA A 181 -13.26 -28.73 -33.82
C ALA A 181 -14.71 -28.98 -34.27
N GLU A 182 -15.22 -28.27 -35.28
CA GLU A 182 -16.52 -28.56 -35.91
C GLU A 182 -16.55 -29.95 -36.57
N ILE A 183 -15.42 -30.39 -37.12
CA ILE A 183 -15.31 -31.68 -37.81
C ILE A 183 -15.04 -32.82 -36.82
N GLN A 184 -14.11 -32.63 -35.90
CA GLN A 184 -13.65 -33.63 -34.95
C GLN A 184 -13.50 -33.02 -33.55
N PRO A 185 -14.60 -32.88 -32.79
CA PRO A 185 -14.59 -32.22 -31.48
C PRO A 185 -13.66 -32.85 -30.45
N ASN A 186 -13.44 -34.17 -30.54
CA ASN A 186 -12.67 -34.97 -29.58
C ASN A 186 -11.24 -35.26 -30.06
N SER A 187 -10.70 -34.48 -31.01
CA SER A 187 -9.34 -34.71 -31.50
C SER A 187 -8.30 -34.36 -30.42
N PRO A 188 -7.31 -35.25 -30.15
CA PRO A 188 -6.26 -34.98 -29.17
C PRO A 188 -5.32 -33.84 -29.60
N LEU A 189 -5.36 -33.43 -30.89
CA LEU A 189 -4.54 -32.37 -31.44
C LEU A 189 -5.07 -30.96 -31.13
N LEU A 190 -6.35 -30.84 -30.72
CA LEU A 190 -6.96 -29.54 -30.41
C LEU A 190 -6.33 -28.90 -29.18
N SER A 191 -6.15 -29.65 -28.09
CA SER A 191 -5.67 -29.09 -26.82
C SER A 191 -4.23 -28.54 -26.90
N PRO A 192 -3.25 -29.26 -27.50
CA PRO A 192 -1.90 -28.72 -27.67
C PRO A 192 -1.86 -27.44 -28.53
N LEU A 193 -2.66 -27.38 -29.59
CA LEU A 193 -2.73 -26.20 -30.46
C LEU A 193 -3.40 -25.00 -29.78
N LYS A 194 -4.50 -25.23 -29.03
CA LYS A 194 -5.12 -24.18 -28.20
C LYS A 194 -4.12 -23.60 -27.20
N ALA A 195 -3.34 -24.46 -26.53
CA ALA A 195 -2.32 -24.01 -25.59
C ALA A 195 -1.22 -23.17 -26.25
N ARG A 196 -0.80 -23.54 -27.48
CA ARG A 196 0.18 -22.76 -28.25
C ARG A 196 -0.35 -21.40 -28.69
N ILE A 197 -1.60 -21.35 -29.17
CA ILE A 197 -2.27 -20.09 -29.53
C ILE A 197 -2.36 -19.18 -28.31
N GLU A 198 -2.83 -19.71 -27.17
CA GLU A 198 -3.00 -18.90 -25.96
C GLU A 198 -1.65 -18.41 -25.41
N LYS A 199 -0.61 -19.26 -25.47
CA LYS A 199 0.75 -18.86 -25.13
C LYS A 199 1.27 -17.72 -26.02
N HIS A 200 1.01 -17.78 -27.33
CA HIS A 200 1.43 -16.72 -28.26
C HIS A 200 0.66 -15.41 -28.00
N LYS A 201 -0.65 -15.47 -27.74
CA LYS A 201 -1.46 -14.30 -27.37
C LYS A 201 -0.99 -13.66 -26.08
N GLN A 202 -0.64 -14.48 -25.08
CA GLN A 202 -0.04 -14.03 -23.84
C GLN A 202 1.27 -13.27 -24.13
N GLU A 203 2.18 -13.85 -24.92
CA GLU A 203 3.44 -13.22 -25.29
C GLU A 203 3.24 -11.87 -25.99
N GLN A 204 2.36 -11.81 -26.98
CA GLN A 204 2.06 -10.59 -27.73
C GLN A 204 1.49 -9.49 -26.81
N THR A 205 0.62 -9.85 -25.87
CA THR A 205 0.04 -8.90 -24.91
C THR A 205 1.10 -8.37 -23.94
N ILE A 206 1.98 -9.25 -23.45
CA ILE A 206 3.10 -8.87 -22.58
C ILE A 206 4.04 -7.91 -23.31
N GLU A 207 4.42 -8.21 -24.55
CA GLU A 207 5.28 -7.34 -25.36
C GLU A 207 4.67 -5.97 -25.64
N GLN A 208 3.35 -5.90 -25.87
CA GLN A 208 2.63 -4.63 -26.05
C GLN A 208 2.72 -3.76 -24.78
N HIS A 209 2.41 -4.33 -23.61
CA HIS A 209 2.51 -3.60 -22.34
C HIS A 209 3.95 -3.19 -22.02
N MET A 210 4.93 -4.05 -22.30
CA MET A 210 6.34 -3.71 -22.15
C MET A 210 6.76 -2.56 -23.07
N THR A 211 6.38 -2.61 -24.35
CA THR A 211 6.73 -1.57 -25.32
C THR A 211 6.10 -0.23 -24.95
N ALA A 212 4.84 -0.23 -24.51
CA ALA A 212 4.17 0.97 -24.01
C ALA A 212 4.86 1.52 -22.75
N ALA A 213 5.23 0.66 -21.82
CA ALA A 213 5.95 1.05 -20.60
C ALA A 213 7.32 1.66 -20.89
N VAL A 214 8.11 1.04 -21.78
CA VAL A 214 9.42 1.56 -22.20
C VAL A 214 9.27 2.90 -22.93
N ARG A 215 8.25 3.05 -23.78
CA ARG A 215 7.95 4.33 -24.45
C ARG A 215 7.63 5.43 -23.42
N ALA A 216 6.72 5.17 -22.47
CA ALA A 216 6.38 6.11 -21.41
C ALA A 216 7.59 6.44 -20.51
N GLN A 217 8.42 5.44 -20.22
CA GLN A 217 9.68 5.62 -19.50
C GLN A 217 10.65 6.54 -20.25
N SER A 218 10.74 6.42 -21.57
CA SER A 218 11.61 7.24 -22.42
C SER A 218 11.12 8.69 -22.55
N SER A 219 9.82 8.93 -22.43
CA SER A 219 9.24 10.27 -22.40
C SER A 219 9.24 10.91 -21.00
N GLY A 220 9.79 10.23 -19.99
CA GLY A 220 9.83 10.71 -18.60
C GLY A 220 8.53 10.47 -17.81
N ASP A 221 7.51 9.89 -18.43
CA ASP A 221 6.24 9.55 -17.79
C ASP A 221 6.35 8.20 -17.04
N LEU A 222 7.00 8.24 -15.88
CA LEU A 222 7.19 7.04 -15.06
C LEU A 222 5.87 6.50 -14.50
N GLN A 223 4.87 7.35 -14.29
CA GLN A 223 3.56 6.91 -13.80
C GLN A 223 2.74 6.24 -14.90
N GLY A 224 2.74 6.78 -16.12
CA GLY A 224 2.18 6.10 -17.29
C GLY A 224 2.85 4.76 -17.57
N ALA A 225 4.18 4.68 -17.40
CA ALA A 225 4.90 3.42 -17.53
C ALA A 225 4.45 2.37 -16.48
N LEU A 226 4.32 2.77 -15.21
CA LEU A 226 3.80 1.89 -14.15
C LEU A 226 2.35 1.48 -14.40
N SER A 227 1.52 2.38 -14.94
CA SER A 227 0.13 2.09 -15.32
C SER A 227 0.06 0.99 -16.38
N HIS A 228 0.83 1.10 -17.47
CA HIS A 228 0.89 0.06 -18.50
C HIS A 228 1.37 -1.30 -17.96
N LEU A 229 2.34 -1.30 -17.05
CA LEU A 229 2.83 -2.54 -16.42
C LEU A 229 1.80 -3.14 -15.47
N ASN A 230 1.09 -2.32 -14.69
CA ASN A 230 0.03 -2.80 -13.81
C ASN A 230 -1.15 -3.38 -14.58
N GLN A 231 -1.49 -2.83 -15.75
CA GLN A 231 -2.50 -3.42 -16.65
C GLN A 231 -2.08 -4.82 -17.12
N GLY A 232 -0.83 -4.99 -17.56
CA GLY A 232 -0.31 -6.30 -17.95
C GLY A 232 -0.26 -7.29 -16.78
N LEU A 233 0.15 -6.84 -15.60
CA LEU A 233 0.21 -7.66 -14.38
C LEU A 233 -1.17 -7.99 -13.81
N ALA A 234 -2.22 -7.22 -14.12
CA ALA A 234 -3.59 -7.58 -13.74
C ALA A 234 -4.06 -8.85 -14.47
N VAL A 235 -3.62 -9.04 -15.72
CA VAL A 235 -3.92 -10.23 -16.52
C VAL A 235 -2.92 -11.35 -16.24
N TYR A 236 -1.64 -11.02 -16.08
CA TYR A 236 -0.55 -11.97 -15.85
C TYR A 236 0.26 -11.62 -14.59
N PRO A 237 -0.24 -11.93 -13.38
CA PRO A 237 0.35 -11.45 -12.11
C PRO A 237 1.79 -11.92 -11.84
N ASN A 238 2.16 -13.07 -12.40
CA ASN A 238 3.45 -13.71 -12.14
C ASN A 238 4.45 -13.55 -13.31
N GLU A 239 4.20 -12.65 -14.26
CA GLU A 239 5.09 -12.47 -15.41
C GLU A 239 6.40 -11.76 -15.00
N PRO A 240 7.56 -12.45 -15.03
CA PRO A 240 8.80 -11.95 -14.44
C PRO A 240 9.32 -10.70 -15.14
N ARG A 241 9.14 -10.57 -16.45
CA ARG A 241 9.61 -9.41 -17.23
C ARG A 241 8.87 -8.13 -16.84
N LEU A 242 7.55 -8.22 -16.65
CA LEU A 242 6.72 -7.09 -16.22
C LEU A 242 7.07 -6.70 -14.77
N LEU A 243 7.23 -7.68 -13.88
CA LEU A 243 7.62 -7.43 -12.48
C LEU A 243 9.01 -6.78 -12.39
N GLN A 244 9.98 -7.26 -13.15
CA GLN A 244 11.35 -6.72 -13.16
C GLN A 244 11.37 -5.27 -13.65
N LEU A 245 10.69 -4.97 -14.76
CA LEU A 245 10.63 -3.61 -15.29
C LEU A 245 9.90 -2.67 -14.32
N LYS A 246 8.80 -3.13 -13.70
CA LYS A 246 8.06 -2.37 -12.68
C LYS A 246 8.95 -2.03 -11.49
N GLY A 247 9.65 -3.02 -10.93
CA GLY A 247 10.56 -2.80 -9.80
C GLY A 247 11.67 -1.80 -10.12
N GLY A 248 12.21 -1.84 -11.34
CA GLY A 248 13.19 -0.86 -11.81
C GLY A 248 12.63 0.57 -11.89
N ILE A 249 11.42 0.73 -12.43
CA ILE A 249 10.76 2.04 -12.53
C ILE A 249 10.35 2.56 -11.14
N GLU A 250 9.78 1.73 -10.27
CA GLU A 250 9.43 2.11 -8.89
C GLU A 250 10.66 2.58 -8.10
N THR A 251 11.80 1.90 -8.27
CA THR A 251 13.06 2.31 -7.64
C THR A 251 13.49 3.68 -8.13
N ARG A 252 13.39 3.94 -9.43
CA ARG A 252 13.72 5.25 -10.01
C ARG A 252 12.78 6.35 -9.54
N VAL A 253 11.48 6.07 -9.43
CA VAL A 253 10.49 7.01 -8.87
C VAL A 253 10.85 7.36 -7.42
N ARG A 254 11.19 6.37 -6.59
CA ARG A 254 11.62 6.59 -5.20
C ARG A 254 12.90 7.42 -5.13
N GLN A 255 13.88 7.15 -5.98
CA GLN A 255 15.13 7.93 -6.04
C GLN A 255 14.86 9.39 -6.37
N LEU A 256 14.06 9.66 -7.40
CA LEU A 256 13.69 11.03 -7.79
C LEU A 256 12.93 11.77 -6.68
N GLU A 257 12.04 11.09 -5.95
CA GLU A 257 11.33 11.70 -4.82
C GLU A 257 12.28 12.01 -3.65
N VAL A 258 13.24 11.12 -3.35
CA VAL A 258 14.28 11.37 -2.34
C VAL A 258 15.16 12.55 -2.74
N GLU A 259 15.58 12.64 -4.01
CA GLU A 259 16.36 13.76 -4.54
C GLU A 259 15.59 15.08 -4.42
N ARG A 260 14.31 15.09 -4.80
CA ARG A 260 13.43 16.26 -4.66
C ARG A 260 13.30 16.71 -3.20
N GLN A 261 13.12 15.77 -2.28
CA GLN A 261 13.06 16.08 -0.85
C GLN A 261 14.40 16.60 -0.31
N ALA A 262 15.52 16.03 -0.75
CA ALA A 262 16.85 16.50 -0.38
C ALA A 262 17.09 17.93 -0.88
N GLN A 263 16.71 18.24 -2.11
CA GLN A 263 16.77 19.60 -2.68
C GLN A 263 15.93 20.59 -1.88
N GLN A 264 14.68 20.24 -1.55
CA GLN A 264 13.82 21.10 -0.72
C GLN A 264 14.38 21.32 0.68
N ARG A 265 14.99 20.29 1.29
CA ARG A 265 15.66 20.44 2.59
C ARG A 265 16.87 21.35 2.50
N ALA A 266 17.69 21.20 1.47
CA ALA A 266 18.85 22.06 1.23
C ALA A 266 18.42 23.52 0.98
N GLU A 267 17.35 23.75 0.24
CA GLU A 267 16.79 25.08 0.00
C GLU A 267 16.26 25.72 1.29
N LYS A 268 15.49 24.97 2.09
CA LYS A 268 15.01 25.44 3.41
C LYS A 268 16.15 25.75 4.36
N GLU A 269 17.21 24.94 4.36
CA GLU A 269 18.38 25.17 5.20
C GLU A 269 19.14 26.43 4.75
N ARG A 270 19.31 26.63 3.43
CA ARG A 270 19.87 27.89 2.89
C ARG A 270 19.03 29.11 3.28
N ALA A 271 17.71 29.00 3.23
CA ALA A 271 16.81 30.08 3.64
C ALA A 271 16.96 30.41 5.14
N ARG A 272 17.06 29.38 6.01
CA ARG A 272 17.30 29.57 7.45
C ARG A 272 18.66 30.23 7.71
N GLN A 273 19.71 29.81 7.01
CA GLN A 273 21.04 30.41 7.15
C GLN A 273 21.03 31.89 6.74
N ALA A 274 20.37 32.22 5.64
CA ALA A 274 20.20 33.60 5.19
C ALA A 274 19.40 34.44 6.22
N GLU A 275 18.37 33.89 6.85
CA GLU A 275 17.61 34.57 7.90
C GLU A 275 18.46 34.82 9.16
N VAL A 276 19.24 33.84 9.60
CA VAL A 276 20.16 33.99 10.74
C VAL A 276 21.22 35.07 10.45
N GLU A 277 21.75 35.10 9.23
CA GLU A 277 22.70 36.12 8.80
C GLU A 277 22.07 37.52 8.76
N GLN A 278 20.86 37.65 8.22
CA GLN A 278 20.06 38.89 8.25
C GLN A 278 19.85 39.39 9.68
N GLN A 279 19.46 38.50 10.60
CA GLN A 279 19.29 38.86 12.01
C GLN A 279 20.60 39.29 12.67
N ARG A 280 21.72 38.65 12.34
CA ARG A 280 23.05 39.02 12.85
C ARG A 280 23.45 40.41 12.36
N LEU A 281 23.28 40.69 11.06
CA LEU A 281 23.54 42.01 10.48
C LEU A 281 22.62 43.08 11.09
N ALA A 282 21.34 42.78 11.29
CA ALA A 282 20.40 43.70 11.95
C ALA A 282 20.78 43.99 13.41
N LYS A 283 21.19 42.97 14.18
CA LYS A 283 21.71 43.16 15.55
C LYS A 283 22.98 44.00 15.57
N GLN A 284 23.89 43.77 14.62
CA GLN A 284 25.12 44.53 14.53
C GLN A 284 24.85 46.00 14.20
N LYS A 285 24.00 46.26 13.20
CA LYS A 285 23.56 47.62 12.85
C LYS A 285 22.89 48.34 14.03
N ARG A 286 22.02 47.64 14.77
CA ARG A 286 21.37 48.20 15.97
C ARG A 286 22.36 48.49 17.10
N LYS A 287 23.42 47.69 17.23
CA LYS A 287 24.50 47.95 18.19
C LYS A 287 25.29 49.20 17.82
N GLU A 288 25.61 49.35 16.53
CA GLU A 288 26.29 50.54 15.99
C GLU A 288 25.44 51.80 16.17
N GLU A 289 24.14 51.74 15.88
CA GLU A 289 23.19 52.84 16.12
C GLU A 289 23.13 53.23 17.60
N LEU A 290 23.07 52.26 18.52
CA LEU A 290 23.06 52.52 19.96
C LEU A 290 24.39 53.13 20.46
N GLU A 291 25.53 52.70 19.92
CA GLU A 291 26.84 53.31 20.21
C GLU A 291 26.90 54.76 19.71
N GLN A 292 26.38 55.04 18.51
CA GLN A 292 26.29 56.41 18.00
C GLN A 292 25.38 57.30 18.85
N GLU A 293 24.22 56.81 19.28
CA GLU A 293 23.33 57.57 20.19
C GLU A 293 24.01 57.83 21.53
N ARG A 294 24.70 56.85 22.10
CA ARG A 294 25.46 57.02 23.34
C ARG A 294 26.59 58.04 23.19
N ALA A 295 27.31 58.03 22.07
CA ALA A 295 28.35 59.01 21.78
C ALA A 295 27.77 60.43 21.69
N LYS A 296 26.65 60.61 20.97
CA LYS A 296 25.93 61.90 20.88
C LYS A 296 25.45 62.37 22.25
N ALA A 297 24.87 61.47 23.05
CA ALA A 297 24.39 61.79 24.40
C ALA A 297 25.55 62.17 25.35
N ALA A 298 26.71 61.51 25.23
CA ALA A 298 27.90 61.85 26.00
C ALA A 298 28.43 63.25 25.63
N GLU A 299 28.52 63.56 24.34
CA GLU A 299 28.91 64.89 23.85
C GLU A 299 27.95 65.97 24.33
N GLN A 300 26.64 65.70 24.30
CA GLN A 300 25.62 66.64 24.77
C GLN A 300 25.68 66.85 26.28
N LYS A 301 25.96 65.79 27.05
CA LYS A 301 26.18 65.88 28.50
C LYS A 301 27.43 66.68 28.84
N GLU A 302 28.51 66.52 28.08
CA GLU A 302 29.74 67.29 28.24
C GLU A 302 29.51 68.78 27.92
N LYS A 303 28.78 69.09 26.84
CA LYS A 303 28.36 70.47 26.52
C LYS A 303 27.53 71.08 27.64
N LEU A 304 26.58 70.33 28.20
CA LEU A 304 25.75 70.79 29.31
C LEU A 304 26.57 71.03 30.59
N ALA A 305 27.55 70.15 30.87
CA ALA A 305 28.45 70.31 32.02
C ALA A 305 29.34 71.56 31.86
N ARG A 306 29.92 71.78 30.67
CA ARG A 306 30.68 73.00 30.37
C ARG A 306 29.83 74.27 30.49
N ALA A 307 28.57 74.23 30.06
CA ALA A 307 27.65 75.34 30.21
C ALA A 307 27.36 75.63 31.70
N ARG A 308 27.09 74.60 32.51
CA ARG A 308 26.91 74.75 33.96
C ARG A 308 28.14 75.31 34.65
N GLU A 309 29.34 74.80 34.34
CA GLU A 309 30.59 75.34 34.88
C GLU A 309 30.79 76.81 34.48
N SER A 310 30.42 77.19 33.25
CA SER A 310 30.50 78.59 32.82
C SER A 310 29.51 79.50 33.55
N GLU A 311 28.32 78.99 33.86
CA GLU A 311 27.27 79.69 34.60
C GLU A 311 27.64 79.83 36.08
N GLU A 312 28.15 78.77 36.72
CA GLU A 312 28.68 78.80 38.09
C GLU A 312 29.85 79.78 38.22
N ARG A 313 30.77 79.83 37.24
CA ARG A 313 31.87 80.82 37.23
C ARG A 313 31.34 82.24 37.10
N ALA A 314 30.34 82.47 36.25
CA ALA A 314 29.72 83.78 36.09
C ALA A 314 28.98 84.22 37.37
N GLU A 315 28.33 83.28 38.05
CA GLU A 315 27.67 83.53 39.34
C GLU A 315 28.66 83.84 40.46
N GLN A 316 29.76 83.09 40.56
CA GLN A 316 30.83 83.38 41.52
C GLN A 316 31.45 84.76 41.29
N GLU A 317 31.66 85.15 40.03
CA GLU A 317 32.17 86.48 39.70
C GLU A 317 31.17 87.58 40.07
N ARG A 318 29.86 87.35 39.87
CA ARG A 318 28.80 88.27 40.33
C ARG A 318 28.76 88.40 41.85
N ILE A 319 28.93 87.31 42.59
CA ILE A 319 29.00 87.31 44.06
C ILE A 319 30.22 88.14 44.51
N ARG A 320 31.40 87.88 43.94
CA ARG A 320 32.63 88.63 44.21
C ARG A 320 32.46 90.13 43.96
N GLN A 321 31.80 90.51 42.87
CA GLN A 321 31.53 91.92 42.56
C GLN A 321 30.60 92.58 43.58
N ARG A 322 29.55 91.88 44.03
CA ARG A 322 28.65 92.35 45.09
C ARG A 322 29.36 92.54 46.42
N GLU A 323 30.21 91.58 46.81
CA GLU A 323 31.00 91.67 48.05
C GLU A 323 31.98 92.86 47.99
N ALA A 324 32.70 93.04 46.88
CA ALA A 324 33.59 94.18 46.68
C ALA A 324 32.84 95.52 46.68
N GLU A 325 31.62 95.56 46.17
CA GLU A 325 30.78 96.76 46.20
C GLU A 325 30.24 97.08 47.60
N GLN A 326 29.80 96.07 48.35
CA GLN A 326 29.41 96.21 49.76
C GLN A 326 30.58 96.71 50.62
N GLN A 327 31.78 96.18 50.38
CA GLN A 327 32.98 96.62 51.10
C GLN A 327 33.32 98.09 50.81
N ARG A 328 33.24 98.51 49.54
CA ARG A 328 33.39 99.92 49.17
C ARG A 328 32.32 100.82 49.79
N GLN A 329 31.09 100.34 49.94
CA GLN A 329 30.02 101.08 50.62
C GLN A 329 30.28 101.20 52.13
N GLN A 330 30.74 100.13 52.77
CA GLN A 330 31.13 100.16 54.19
C GLN A 330 32.30 101.11 54.44
N GLU A 331 33.32 101.12 53.59
CA GLU A 331 34.44 102.05 53.69
C GLU A 331 33.98 103.52 53.53
N ARG A 332 33.04 103.79 52.61
CA ARG A 332 32.43 105.13 52.47
C ARG A 332 31.64 105.53 53.70
N GLN A 333 30.83 104.62 54.26
CA GLN A 333 30.09 104.87 55.49
C GLN A 333 31.02 105.12 56.68
N GLN A 334 32.09 104.34 56.81
CA GLN A 334 33.10 104.54 57.86
C GLN A 334 33.83 105.88 57.70
N ALA A 335 34.16 106.28 56.48
CA ALA A 335 34.79 107.57 56.20
C ALA A 335 33.84 108.75 56.47
N GLU A 336 32.54 108.63 56.13
CA GLU A 336 31.52 109.62 56.49
C GLU A 336 31.30 109.70 58.00
N GLU A 337 31.26 108.55 58.68
CA GLU A 337 31.13 108.49 60.14
C GLU A 337 32.35 109.09 60.84
N GLN A 338 33.57 108.84 60.35
CA GLN A 338 34.78 109.50 60.84
C GLN A 338 34.72 111.02 60.65
N ARG A 339 34.31 111.50 59.48
CA ARG A 339 34.12 112.94 59.23
C ARG A 339 33.04 113.54 60.13
N ALA A 340 31.97 112.80 60.42
CA ALA A 340 30.93 113.23 61.35
C ALA A 340 31.43 113.27 62.80
N ARG A 341 32.24 112.28 63.21
CA ARG A 341 32.89 112.24 64.53
C ARG A 341 33.88 113.38 64.70
N GLU A 342 34.74 113.66 63.73
CA GLU A 342 35.64 114.82 63.76
C GLU A 342 34.89 116.15 63.84
N LYS A 343 33.78 116.30 63.10
CA LYS A 343 32.91 117.48 63.21
C LYS A 343 32.25 117.58 64.59
N ALA A 344 31.79 116.46 65.14
CA ALA A 344 31.18 116.40 66.48
C ALA A 344 32.21 116.70 67.58
N GLU A 345 33.45 116.23 67.44
CA GLU A 345 34.53 116.48 68.38
C GLU A 345 34.99 117.94 68.36
N LYS A 346 35.10 118.57 67.19
CA LYS A 346 35.30 120.02 67.08
C LYS A 346 34.17 120.82 67.72
N LYS A 347 32.92 120.34 67.60
CA LYS A 347 31.76 120.96 68.24
C LYS A 347 31.78 120.80 69.76
N ARG A 348 32.17 119.63 70.27
CA ARG A 348 32.38 119.39 71.72
C ARG A 348 33.51 120.24 72.29
N GLN A 349 34.63 120.40 71.59
CA GLN A 349 35.73 121.27 72.02
C GLN A 349 35.30 122.76 72.09
N GLN A 350 34.45 123.20 71.17
CA GLN A 350 33.85 124.54 71.23
C GLN A 350 32.83 124.70 72.36
N GLU A 351 32.07 123.66 72.68
CA GLU A 351 31.12 123.66 73.79
C GLU A 351 31.84 123.56 75.16
N GLU A 352 32.94 122.79 75.27
CA GLU A 352 33.78 122.70 76.47
C GLU A 352 34.56 123.99 76.75
N GLN A 353 35.02 124.71 75.72
CA GLN A 353 35.61 126.05 75.94
C GLN A 353 34.58 127.05 76.48
N LYS A 354 33.33 126.98 76.00
CA LYS A 354 32.23 127.83 76.52
C LYS A 354 31.81 127.41 77.94
N LEU A 355 31.86 126.11 78.25
CA LEU A 355 31.53 125.58 79.58
C LEU A 355 32.65 125.82 80.60
N ALA A 356 33.93 125.87 80.19
CA ALA A 356 35.07 126.16 81.08
C ALA A 356 35.08 127.63 81.57
N GLU A 357 34.61 128.57 80.75
CA GLU A 357 34.47 129.98 81.14
C GLU A 357 33.25 130.21 82.06
N GLN A 358 32.19 129.43 81.86
CA GLN A 358 30.97 129.47 82.69
C GLN A 358 31.13 128.74 84.03
N THR A 359 31.97 127.70 84.08
CA THR A 359 32.28 126.91 85.29
C THR A 359 33.25 127.64 86.23
N ARG A 360 34.11 128.54 85.72
CA ARG A 360 34.99 129.40 86.55
C ARG A 360 34.24 130.38 87.45
N ARG A 361 32.99 130.74 87.10
CA ARG A 361 32.14 131.66 87.87
C ARG A 361 31.22 130.97 88.89
N ARG A 362 31.23 129.63 88.96
CA ARG A 362 30.26 128.85 89.75
C ARG A 362 30.87 127.91 90.78
N ILE A 363 32.20 127.86 90.91
CA ILE A 363 32.93 127.06 91.92
C ILE A 363 33.64 128.01 92.91
N GLU A 364 32.86 128.90 93.52
CA GLU A 364 33.22 129.66 94.74
C GLU A 364 32.06 129.66 95.75
N ALA A 365 31.05 128.81 95.52
CA ALA A 365 29.90 128.65 96.41
C ALA A 365 29.60 127.16 96.63
N LEU A 366 29.86 126.72 97.88
CA LEU A 366 29.29 125.54 98.57
C LEU A 366 29.82 124.17 98.07
N LYS A 367 30.85 123.57 98.68
CA LYS A 367 30.98 123.02 100.06
C LYS A 367 29.85 122.06 100.47
N ASP A 368 30.26 120.79 100.60
CA ASP A 368 29.78 119.74 101.51
C ASP A 368 28.53 118.89 101.17
N ALA A 369 28.71 117.57 101.35
CA ALA A 369 27.76 116.44 101.52
C ALA A 369 26.94 115.96 100.29
N GLU A 370 27.13 114.75 99.75
CA GLU A 370 26.90 113.38 100.26
C GLU A 370 25.47 112.83 100.14
N GLY A 371 25.37 111.64 99.52
CA GLY A 371 24.33 110.59 99.68
C GLY A 371 23.03 110.77 98.87
N GLY A 372 22.50 109.83 98.09
CA GLY A 372 22.76 108.41 97.79
C GLY A 372 21.56 107.93 96.93
N LYS A 373 21.72 107.00 95.99
CA LYS A 373 21.28 105.59 96.17
C LYS A 373 21.70 104.72 94.98
N THR A 374 22.38 103.66 95.33
CA THR A 374 22.68 102.44 94.57
C THR A 374 21.47 101.50 94.46
N VAL A 375 21.31 100.81 93.34
CA VAL A 375 20.78 99.43 93.31
C VAL A 375 21.65 98.59 92.37
N VAL A 376 22.14 97.49 92.91
CA VAL A 376 23.02 96.44 92.37
C VAL A 376 22.20 95.15 92.30
N VAL A 377 22.30 94.37 91.21
CA VAL A 377 22.30 92.88 91.14
C VAL A 377 22.85 92.53 89.74
N VAL A 378 24.14 92.20 89.52
CA VAL A 378 24.89 90.92 89.65
C VAL A 378 24.55 89.85 88.56
N PRO A 379 25.56 89.15 87.98
CA PRO A 379 25.62 88.65 86.59
C PRO A 379 25.65 87.10 86.48
N THR A 380 25.77 86.54 85.26
CA THR A 380 26.58 85.33 84.92
C THR A 380 26.44 84.90 83.43
N ASN A 381 27.56 84.90 82.67
CA ASN A 381 28.24 83.77 81.95
C ASN A 381 27.40 82.52 81.54
N VAL A 382 27.61 81.77 80.43
CA VAL A 382 28.74 81.52 79.50
C VAL A 382 28.33 80.51 78.39
N LEU A 383 28.97 80.62 77.20
CA LEU A 383 29.38 79.65 76.14
C LEU A 383 28.50 78.51 75.51
N THR A 384 28.45 78.56 74.15
CA THR A 384 28.84 77.59 73.07
C THR A 384 28.14 76.24 72.73
N ASN A 385 27.88 76.09 71.39
CA ASN A 385 28.12 74.95 70.45
C ASN A 385 27.01 73.86 70.17
N PRO A 386 27.16 72.94 69.16
CA PRO A 386 26.17 72.76 68.05
C PRO A 386 25.67 71.30 67.77
N ARG A 387 24.81 71.15 66.74
CA ARG A 387 24.61 70.02 65.76
C ARG A 387 24.23 68.56 66.18
N VAL A 388 23.16 68.06 65.49
CA VAL A 388 23.02 66.77 64.73
C VAL A 388 22.55 65.46 65.45
N LEU A 389 21.30 65.05 65.13
CA LEU A 389 20.79 63.79 64.48
C LEU A 389 21.17 62.36 64.96
N VAL A 390 20.12 61.54 65.20
CA VAL A 390 19.75 60.19 64.65
C VAL A 390 19.22 59.20 65.72
N ALA A 391 17.94 58.82 65.59
CA ALA A 391 17.28 57.60 66.10
C ALA A 391 17.11 56.63 64.90
N GLY A 392 17.00 55.30 64.96
CA GLY A 392 16.67 54.35 66.02
C GLY A 392 15.61 53.37 65.49
N GLY A 393 15.98 52.09 65.24
CA GLY A 393 15.12 50.87 65.17
C GLY A 393 13.97 50.80 64.14
N ALA A 394 13.37 49.66 63.77
CA ALA A 394 13.52 48.25 64.07
C ALA A 394 12.59 47.42 63.15
N VAL A 395 13.07 46.23 62.72
CA VAL A 395 12.38 44.92 62.57
C VAL A 395 11.24 44.71 61.54
N LEU A 396 11.46 43.75 60.63
CA LEU A 396 10.49 42.71 60.17
C LEU A 396 11.31 41.61 59.44
N LEU A 397 11.61 40.49 60.12
CA LEU A 397 10.84 39.22 60.19
C LEU A 397 11.07 38.25 59.02
N ALA A 398 11.36 37.00 59.39
CA ALA A 398 11.29 35.77 58.60
C ALA A 398 12.46 35.45 57.63
N VAL A 399 13.62 35.18 58.21
CA VAL A 399 14.60 34.22 57.66
C VAL A 399 14.81 33.14 58.73
N VAL A 400 15.04 31.89 58.32
CA VAL A 400 15.39 30.70 59.14
C VAL A 400 14.24 29.75 59.55
N ALA A 401 13.22 29.56 58.71
CA ALA A 401 12.40 28.32 58.76
C ALA A 401 12.29 27.58 57.40
N THR A 402 13.02 28.03 56.38
CA THR A 402 12.99 27.46 55.01
C THR A 402 14.40 27.20 54.43
N LEU A 403 15.40 26.97 55.30
CA LEU A 403 16.80 26.76 54.88
C LEU A 403 17.39 25.37 55.21
N VAL A 404 16.55 24.32 55.33
CA VAL A 404 17.01 22.91 55.36
C VAL A 404 16.13 21.95 54.54
N TRP A 405 15.33 22.43 53.56
CA TRP A 405 14.59 21.56 52.62
C TRP A 405 14.92 21.84 51.14
N MET A 406 16.16 22.19 50.85
CA MET A 406 16.57 22.48 49.47
C MET A 406 18.02 22.09 49.18
N LEU A 407 18.37 20.81 49.37
CA LEU A 407 19.67 20.27 48.91
C LEU A 407 19.63 18.73 48.75
N ILE A 408 18.72 18.19 47.92
CA ILE A 408 18.87 16.85 47.30
C ILE A 408 18.25 16.87 45.88
N PRO A 409 19.01 16.67 44.80
CA PRO A 409 18.44 16.60 43.44
C PRO A 409 17.62 15.31 43.23
N GLY A 410 16.39 15.45 42.75
CA GLY A 410 15.51 14.35 42.37
C GLY A 410 15.98 13.60 41.13
N ALA A 411 15.52 12.35 40.95
CA ALA A 411 15.89 11.48 39.83
C ALA A 411 15.41 12.04 38.47
N VAL A 412 16.28 11.99 37.47
CA VAL A 412 16.05 12.49 36.10
C VAL A 412 15.82 11.30 35.15
N PRO A 413 14.86 11.35 34.22
CA PRO A 413 14.65 10.27 33.24
C PRO A 413 15.84 10.14 32.28
N VAL A 414 16.21 8.89 31.98
CA VAL A 414 17.29 8.50 31.06
C VAL A 414 16.71 7.59 29.97
N GLU A 415 17.09 7.83 28.72
CA GLU A 415 16.63 7.10 27.53
C GLU A 415 17.82 6.41 26.83
N PHE A 416 17.63 5.15 26.39
CA PHE A 416 18.68 4.37 25.73
C PHE A 416 18.30 4.01 24.30
N LYS A 417 19.20 4.29 23.35
CA LYS A 417 19.04 3.87 21.94
C LYS A 417 20.05 2.77 21.63
N THR A 418 19.59 1.53 21.48
CA THR A 418 20.47 0.37 21.26
C THR A 418 20.41 -0.12 19.82
N THR A 419 21.53 -0.64 19.32
CA THR A 419 21.58 -1.41 18.07
C THR A 419 22.23 -2.76 18.39
N PRO A 420 21.53 -3.89 18.17
CA PRO A 420 20.17 -4.03 17.62
C PRO A 420 19.03 -3.85 18.67
N LEU A 421 17.85 -3.40 18.22
CA LEU A 421 16.65 -3.12 19.04
C LEU A 421 16.12 -4.37 19.77
N GLY A 422 15.69 -4.26 21.03
CA GLY A 422 15.34 -5.42 21.87
C GLY A 422 16.47 -5.88 22.78
N THR A 423 17.43 -5.00 23.06
CA THR A 423 18.51 -5.24 24.02
C THR A 423 18.02 -5.01 25.45
N THR A 424 18.32 -5.94 26.35
CA THR A 424 18.03 -5.82 27.79
C THR A 424 19.08 -4.94 28.45
N VAL A 425 18.65 -3.89 29.15
CA VAL A 425 19.51 -3.00 29.93
C VAL A 425 19.29 -3.31 31.41
N ARG A 426 20.35 -3.66 32.13
CA ARG A 426 20.35 -3.94 33.58
C ARG A 426 21.25 -2.96 34.31
N ILE A 427 20.75 -2.31 35.35
CA ILE A 427 21.55 -1.39 36.17
C ILE A 427 22.12 -2.17 37.36
N LYS A 428 23.45 -2.27 37.47
CA LYS A 428 24.09 -3.10 38.49
C LYS A 428 23.83 -2.60 39.91
N SER A 429 23.69 -1.30 40.12
CA SER A 429 23.50 -0.69 41.45
C SER A 429 22.07 -0.84 42.00
N THR A 430 21.05 -0.94 41.15
CA THR A 430 19.63 -1.02 41.57
C THR A 430 18.96 -2.34 41.21
N GLY A 431 19.55 -3.15 40.32
CA GLY A 431 18.98 -4.39 39.82
C GLY A 431 17.79 -4.21 38.88
N GLN A 432 17.45 -2.98 38.50
CA GLN A 432 16.34 -2.70 37.59
C GLN A 432 16.72 -3.09 36.15
N GLU A 433 15.76 -3.73 35.46
CA GLU A 433 15.89 -4.20 34.08
C GLU A 433 14.80 -3.58 33.18
N CYS A 434 15.15 -3.29 31.93
CA CYS A 434 14.22 -2.83 30.90
C CYS A 434 14.67 -3.30 29.51
N VAL A 435 13.78 -3.22 28.51
CA VAL A 435 14.09 -3.57 27.12
C VAL A 435 13.84 -2.38 26.20
N THR A 436 14.80 -2.11 25.31
CA THR A 436 14.77 -0.99 24.35
C THR A 436 13.93 -1.34 23.10
N PRO A 437 13.21 -0.38 22.46
CA PRO A 437 13.32 1.08 22.59
C PRO A 437 12.43 1.72 23.67
N TYR A 438 11.54 0.96 24.33
CA TYR A 438 10.59 1.50 25.31
C TYR A 438 11.16 1.64 26.73
N CYS A 439 12.48 1.73 26.88
CA CYS A 439 13.14 1.84 28.19
C CYS A 439 13.28 3.29 28.65
N SER A 440 12.60 3.65 29.75
CA SER A 440 12.73 4.93 30.44
C SER A 440 12.92 4.69 31.93
N ILE A 441 14.12 4.98 32.46
CA ILE A 441 14.46 4.77 33.89
C ILE A 441 14.84 6.10 34.52
N LYS A 442 14.32 6.38 35.71
CA LYS A 442 14.66 7.59 36.49
C LYS A 442 15.89 7.32 37.35
N LEU A 443 16.99 8.02 37.09
CA LEU A 443 18.24 7.86 37.82
C LEU A 443 18.68 9.17 38.47
N ARG A 444 19.30 9.06 39.64
CA ARG A 444 19.91 10.22 40.29
C ARG A 444 21.15 10.68 39.50
N PRO A 445 21.44 11.99 39.43
CA PRO A 445 22.67 12.47 38.82
C PRO A 445 23.90 11.82 39.45
N GLY A 446 24.82 11.32 38.63
CA GLY A 446 25.96 10.52 39.09
C GLY A 446 26.37 9.43 38.09
N LYS A 447 27.41 8.67 38.44
CA LYS A 447 27.91 7.56 37.63
C LYS A 447 27.15 6.28 37.96
N HIS A 448 26.64 5.59 36.95
CA HIS A 448 25.92 4.32 37.07
C HIS A 448 26.54 3.28 36.15
N GLU A 449 26.76 2.07 36.66
CA GLU A 449 27.27 0.95 35.87
C GLU A 449 26.11 0.09 35.37
N MET A 450 26.09 -0.18 34.07
CA MET A 450 25.00 -0.85 33.39
C MET A 450 25.51 -1.95 32.48
N GLU A 451 24.73 -3.01 32.35
CA GLU A 451 24.99 -4.19 31.54
C GLU A 451 23.94 -4.30 30.43
N PHE A 452 24.40 -4.52 29.21
CA PHE A 452 23.59 -4.60 28.00
C PHE A 452 23.73 -6.00 27.41
N SER A 453 22.63 -6.75 27.33
CA SER A 453 22.66 -8.17 26.92
C SER A 453 21.59 -8.51 25.88
N ARG A 454 21.95 -9.43 24.97
CA ARG A 454 21.06 -10.01 23.95
C ARG A 454 21.60 -11.35 23.46
N ARG A 455 20.72 -12.34 23.21
CA ARG A 455 21.12 -13.63 22.62
C ARG A 455 21.80 -13.43 21.25
N GLY A 456 22.96 -14.05 21.06
CA GLY A 456 23.77 -13.95 19.84
C GLY A 456 24.77 -12.79 19.82
N TYR A 457 24.76 -11.93 20.84
CA TYR A 457 25.66 -10.78 20.97
C TYR A 457 26.49 -10.88 22.26
N THR A 458 27.72 -10.36 22.25
CA THR A 458 28.55 -10.26 23.46
C THR A 458 27.93 -9.23 24.42
N THR A 459 27.70 -9.64 25.67
CA THR A 459 27.25 -8.74 26.73
C THR A 459 28.28 -7.63 26.97
N GLU A 460 27.82 -6.38 27.00
CA GLU A 460 28.67 -5.20 27.19
C GLU A 460 28.33 -4.50 28.50
N THR A 461 29.35 -4.10 29.28
CA THR A 461 29.17 -3.31 30.50
C THR A 461 29.75 -1.92 30.29
N GLN A 462 28.98 -0.86 30.57
CA GLN A 462 29.44 0.52 30.48
C GLN A 462 29.06 1.35 31.71
N THR A 463 29.92 2.31 32.09
CA THR A 463 29.64 3.29 33.13
C THR A 463 29.16 4.60 32.50
N ILE A 464 27.92 4.98 32.78
CA ILE A 464 27.26 6.16 32.21
C ILE A 464 27.12 7.25 33.29
N SER A 465 27.42 8.50 32.93
CA SER A 465 27.32 9.65 33.84
C SER A 465 26.04 10.46 33.55
N VAL A 466 25.05 10.37 34.44
CA VAL A 466 23.76 11.06 34.31
C VAL A 466 23.89 12.50 34.81
N GLN A 467 23.51 13.48 33.99
CA GLN A 467 23.60 14.90 34.32
C GLN A 467 22.26 15.43 34.86
N ALA A 468 22.33 16.47 35.70
CA ALA A 468 21.15 17.05 36.35
C ALA A 468 20.24 17.87 35.41
N LYS A 469 20.78 18.44 34.31
CA LYS A 469 20.03 19.26 33.33
C LYS A 469 20.62 19.16 31.90
N GLY A 470 20.56 17.98 31.28
CA GLY A 470 20.95 17.76 29.88
C GLY A 470 20.18 16.60 29.25
N PRO A 471 20.24 16.40 27.92
CA PRO A 471 19.63 15.25 27.28
C PRO A 471 20.36 13.98 27.73
N ASN A 472 19.74 13.20 28.61
CA ASN A 472 20.30 11.94 29.13
C ASN A 472 19.98 10.78 28.16
N THR A 473 20.41 10.91 26.90
CA THR A 473 20.21 9.89 25.85
C THR A 473 21.55 9.29 25.44
N PHE A 474 21.67 7.96 25.51
CA PHE A 474 22.93 7.25 25.22
C PHE A 474 22.76 6.20 24.11
N PRO A 475 23.56 6.27 23.02
CA PRO A 475 23.57 5.24 21.98
C PRO A 475 24.52 4.09 22.36
N ILE A 476 24.06 2.84 22.26
CA ILE A 476 24.82 1.62 22.60
C ILE A 476 24.77 0.62 21.43
N VAL A 477 25.90 0.00 21.09
CA VAL A 477 26.01 -0.94 19.95
C VAL A 477 26.64 -2.25 20.41
N LEU A 478 25.89 -3.34 20.37
CA LEU A 478 26.39 -4.67 20.73
C LEU A 478 27.07 -5.36 19.54
N ARG A 479 28.14 -6.11 19.79
CA ARG A 479 28.88 -6.90 18.79
C ARG A 479 28.41 -8.35 18.78
N GLU A 480 28.35 -8.97 17.60
CA GLU A 480 27.98 -10.38 17.44
C GLU A 480 29.09 -11.31 17.95
N VAL A 481 28.72 -12.43 18.57
CA VAL A 481 29.70 -13.43 19.05
C VAL A 481 30.25 -14.18 17.83
N PRO A 482 31.56 -14.11 17.51
CA PRO A 482 32.13 -14.83 16.38
C PRO A 482 32.13 -16.35 16.64
N PRO A 483 31.87 -17.19 15.61
CA PRO A 483 31.93 -18.65 15.77
C PRO A 483 33.37 -19.07 16.07
N SER A 484 33.55 -19.66 17.26
CA SER A 484 34.85 -20.18 17.72
C SER A 484 35.13 -21.51 17.05
N VAL A 485 36.22 -21.56 16.30
CA VAL A 485 36.78 -22.74 15.62
C VAL A 485 37.46 -23.66 16.64
N ALA A 486 37.05 -24.94 16.68
CA ALA A 486 37.90 -26.02 17.19
C ALA A 486 38.64 -26.67 16.01
N ARG A 487 39.98 -26.54 16.06
CA ARG A 487 41.07 -27.31 15.39
C ARG A 487 40.78 -28.83 15.34
N ASN A 488 41.37 -29.68 14.49
CA ASN A 488 42.35 -29.70 13.40
C ASN A 488 42.18 -31.12 12.80
N GLU A 489 42.17 -31.35 11.49
CA GLU A 489 43.33 -31.86 10.73
C GLU A 489 43.05 -31.78 9.21
N LYS A 490 44.13 -31.63 8.43
CA LYS A 490 44.23 -31.25 7.00
C LYS A 490 45.26 -32.22 6.33
N PRO A 491 45.51 -32.18 4.98
CA PRO A 491 44.81 -32.71 3.77
C PRO A 491 45.77 -33.63 2.92
N PRO A 492 45.69 -33.85 1.56
CA PRO A 492 45.67 -32.89 0.41
C PRO A 492 44.61 -33.23 -0.69
N SER A 493 43.93 -32.31 -1.41
CA SER A 493 44.30 -31.34 -2.47
C SER A 493 43.69 -31.73 -3.83
N THR A 494 42.90 -30.83 -4.46
CA THR A 494 43.00 -30.24 -5.83
C THR A 494 41.66 -29.55 -6.17
N THR A 495 41.52 -28.22 -6.13
CA THR A 495 41.77 -27.16 -7.16
C THR A 495 40.67 -27.01 -8.23
N THR A 496 40.23 -25.74 -8.44
CA THR A 496 39.60 -25.13 -9.67
C THR A 496 38.05 -25.09 -9.67
N THR A 497 37.25 -24.02 -9.88
CA THR A 497 37.34 -22.55 -10.06
C THR A 497 35.89 -21.97 -9.98
N ALA A 498 35.75 -20.69 -9.58
CA ALA A 498 34.59 -19.79 -9.30
C ALA A 498 33.39 -19.71 -10.30
N PRO A 499 32.33 -18.85 -10.11
CA PRO A 499 31.73 -18.14 -8.94
C PRO A 499 30.17 -18.38 -8.78
N PRO A 500 29.49 -17.84 -7.73
CA PRO A 500 28.18 -18.33 -7.30
C PRO A 500 26.97 -17.59 -7.88
N SER A 501 25.95 -18.36 -8.26
CA SER A 501 24.55 -17.90 -8.40
C SER A 501 23.77 -18.26 -7.14
N ALA A 502 22.97 -17.31 -6.66
CA ALA A 502 22.05 -17.46 -5.54
C ALA A 502 21.03 -18.59 -5.79
N THR A 503 20.82 -19.50 -4.84
CA THR A 503 19.58 -20.31 -4.79
C THR A 503 19.33 -20.87 -3.39
N ASN A 504 18.15 -20.56 -2.86
CA ASN A 504 17.26 -21.21 -1.88
C ASN A 504 17.81 -22.18 -0.80
N PRO A 505 17.27 -22.14 0.44
CA PRO A 505 17.48 -23.23 1.40
C PRO A 505 16.91 -24.55 0.84
N PRO A 506 17.54 -25.71 1.12
CA PRO A 506 17.12 -26.97 0.53
C PRO A 506 15.76 -27.40 1.08
N LEU A 507 14.84 -27.73 0.17
CA LEU A 507 13.61 -28.44 0.50
C LEU A 507 13.98 -29.84 0.99
N ILE A 508 13.70 -30.15 2.25
CA ILE A 508 13.82 -31.51 2.79
C ILE A 508 12.71 -32.35 2.13
N ALA A 509 13.07 -33.15 1.14
CA ALA A 509 12.15 -34.10 0.51
C ALA A 509 11.94 -35.32 1.42
N MET A 510 10.68 -35.75 1.57
CA MET A 510 10.32 -36.92 2.38
C MET A 510 10.67 -38.22 1.65
N ALA A 511 11.12 -39.21 2.40
CA ALA A 511 11.41 -40.55 1.90
C ALA A 511 10.13 -41.39 1.73
N SER A 512 10.27 -42.51 1.01
CA SER A 512 9.22 -43.53 0.87
C SER A 512 9.82 -44.92 0.94
N MET A 513 9.04 -45.88 1.45
CA MET A 513 9.43 -47.28 1.51
C MET A 513 8.36 -48.19 0.94
N ARG A 514 8.77 -49.36 0.45
CA ARG A 514 7.85 -50.38 -0.04
C ARG A 514 8.18 -51.72 0.61
N ILE A 515 7.22 -52.29 1.32
CA ILE A 515 7.37 -53.53 2.07
C ILE A 515 6.74 -54.68 1.29
N ARG A 516 7.49 -55.77 1.09
CA ARG A 516 7.06 -56.96 0.33
C ARG A 516 7.29 -58.25 1.12
N GLY A 517 6.51 -59.29 0.81
CA GLY A 517 6.66 -60.63 1.42
C GLY A 517 5.93 -60.84 2.75
N TRP A 518 5.29 -59.81 3.28
CA TRP A 518 4.34 -59.91 4.41
C TRP A 518 2.90 -60.06 3.90
N ASN A 519 2.03 -60.69 4.70
CA ASN A 519 0.64 -60.96 4.32
C ASN A 519 -0.14 -59.66 4.06
N LYS A 520 -1.04 -59.65 3.07
CA LYS A 520 -1.91 -58.50 2.79
C LYS A 520 -2.76 -58.17 4.02
N GLY A 521 -2.76 -56.90 4.43
CA GLY A 521 -3.42 -56.45 5.66
C GLY A 521 -2.63 -56.67 6.95
N SER A 522 -1.33 -57.00 6.87
CA SER A 522 -0.41 -56.88 8.01
C SER A 522 -0.22 -55.39 8.34
N GLU A 523 -0.14 -55.07 9.63
CA GLU A 523 -0.01 -53.70 10.12
C GLU A 523 1.46 -53.29 10.20
N VAL A 524 1.77 -52.08 9.75
CA VAL A 524 3.12 -51.53 9.70
C VAL A 524 3.22 -50.34 10.64
N PHE A 525 4.27 -50.36 11.46
CA PHE A 525 4.59 -49.33 12.43
C PHE A 525 5.94 -48.71 12.07
N LEU A 526 6.04 -47.39 12.20
CA LEU A 526 7.28 -46.62 12.11
C LEU A 526 7.48 -45.91 13.47
N ASP A 527 8.59 -46.19 14.15
CA ASP A 527 8.88 -45.71 15.50
C ASP A 527 7.72 -45.92 16.49
N ASN A 528 7.15 -47.13 16.45
CA ASN A 528 5.96 -47.56 17.21
C ASN A 528 4.63 -46.88 16.84
N ASN A 529 4.58 -46.01 15.83
CA ASN A 529 3.33 -45.44 15.31
C ASN A 529 2.80 -46.24 14.12
N ALA A 530 1.53 -46.65 14.15
CA ALA A 530 0.91 -47.34 13.01
C ALA A 530 0.78 -46.40 11.81
N ILE A 531 1.50 -46.69 10.73
CA ILE A 531 1.48 -45.88 9.50
C ILE A 531 0.56 -46.47 8.43
N GLY A 532 -0.02 -47.64 8.68
CA GLY A 532 -1.04 -48.27 7.85
C GLY A 532 -0.85 -49.77 7.68
N THR A 533 -1.65 -50.37 6.80
CA THR A 533 -1.60 -51.82 6.51
C THR A 533 -1.08 -52.09 5.11
N ILE A 534 -0.45 -53.25 4.90
CA ILE A 534 0.13 -53.63 3.61
C ILE A 534 -0.98 -53.91 2.59
N GLY A 535 -1.20 -52.96 1.68
CA GLY A 535 -2.08 -53.08 0.51
C GLY A 535 -1.44 -53.84 -0.67
N SER A 536 -2.06 -53.82 -1.85
CA SER A 536 -1.56 -54.52 -3.05
C SER A 536 -0.20 -53.99 -3.55
N ALA A 537 0.08 -52.70 -3.35
CA ALA A 537 1.35 -52.09 -3.69
C ALA A 537 2.39 -52.19 -2.55
N GLY A 538 1.95 -52.20 -1.29
CA GLY A 538 2.81 -52.25 -0.10
C GLY A 538 3.69 -51.00 0.11
N THR A 539 3.32 -49.84 -0.46
CA THR A 539 4.11 -48.61 -0.43
C THR A 539 3.63 -47.64 0.66
N PHE A 540 4.57 -47.04 1.38
CA PHE A 540 4.37 -46.02 2.41
C PHE A 540 5.26 -44.81 2.10
N SER A 541 4.70 -43.61 2.15
CA SER A 541 5.41 -42.35 1.83
C SER A 541 5.33 -41.38 3.00
N SER A 542 6.04 -40.25 2.90
CA SER A 542 6.12 -39.22 3.96
C SER A 542 6.95 -39.63 5.18
N ILE A 543 8.04 -40.38 4.96
CA ILE A 543 8.99 -40.76 6.01
C ILE A 543 10.02 -39.63 6.14
N THR A 544 10.24 -39.15 7.35
CA THR A 544 11.26 -38.13 7.60
C THR A 544 12.67 -38.68 7.38
N PRO A 545 13.64 -37.85 6.96
CA PRO A 545 15.03 -38.30 6.93
C PRO A 545 15.57 -38.51 8.35
N GLY A 546 16.21 -39.65 8.61
CA GLY A 546 16.60 -40.05 9.95
C GLY A 546 16.65 -41.56 10.14
N VAL A 547 17.11 -42.02 11.31
CA VAL A 547 17.06 -43.43 11.70
C VAL A 547 15.70 -43.74 12.27
N HIS A 548 15.03 -44.74 11.72
CA HIS A 548 13.68 -45.14 12.08
C HIS A 548 13.60 -46.66 12.34
N GLU A 549 12.83 -47.07 13.34
CA GLU A 549 12.48 -48.46 13.61
C GLU A 549 11.19 -48.83 12.86
N ILE A 550 11.23 -49.91 12.09
CA ILE A 550 10.09 -50.40 11.31
C ILE A 550 9.68 -51.74 11.89
N LYS A 551 8.43 -51.86 12.30
CA LYS A 551 7.84 -53.11 12.81
C LYS A 551 6.64 -53.51 11.96
N VAL A 552 6.55 -54.78 11.60
CA VAL A 552 5.40 -55.34 10.87
C VAL A 552 4.80 -56.46 11.71
N VAL A 553 3.48 -56.44 11.87
CA VAL A 553 2.73 -57.46 12.62
C VAL A 553 1.64 -58.02 11.71
N ASP A 554 1.64 -59.33 11.53
CA ASP A 554 0.63 -60.02 10.75
C ASP A 554 -0.59 -60.39 11.62
N LYS A 555 -1.72 -60.72 10.97
CA LYS A 555 -2.97 -61.07 11.66
C LYS A 555 -2.90 -62.38 12.46
N LYS A 556 -1.85 -63.18 12.26
CA LYS A 556 -1.60 -64.45 12.96
C LYS A 556 -0.60 -64.27 14.12
N GLY A 557 -0.17 -63.04 14.40
CA GLY A 557 0.75 -62.69 15.48
C GLY A 557 2.23 -62.82 15.12
N GLU A 558 2.57 -63.16 13.88
CA GLU A 558 3.95 -63.15 13.42
C GLU A 558 4.42 -61.69 13.29
N SER A 559 5.52 -61.36 13.95
CA SER A 559 6.06 -59.99 13.92
C SER A 559 7.54 -59.97 13.63
N GLY A 560 7.95 -58.91 12.93
CA GLY A 560 9.34 -58.65 12.60
C GLY A 560 9.65 -57.17 12.79
N LYS A 561 10.86 -56.87 13.24
CA LYS A 561 11.34 -55.50 13.46
C LYS A 561 12.69 -55.27 12.78
N MET A 562 12.99 -54.04 12.41
CA MET A 562 14.30 -53.62 11.90
C MET A 562 14.54 -52.12 12.10
N GLN A 563 15.79 -51.67 12.12
CA GLN A 563 16.12 -50.23 12.08
C GLN A 563 16.72 -49.85 10.72
N LYS A 564 16.27 -48.72 10.14
CA LYS A 564 16.76 -48.19 8.85
C LYS A 564 16.94 -46.68 8.93
N SER A 565 18.08 -46.20 8.42
CA SER A 565 18.30 -44.77 8.17
C SER A 565 17.80 -44.37 6.78
N PHE A 566 17.02 -43.30 6.69
CA PHE A 566 16.50 -42.73 5.44
C PHE A 566 17.16 -41.37 5.16
N ALA A 567 17.69 -41.20 3.95
CA ALA A 567 18.14 -39.92 3.43
C ALA A 567 16.96 -39.12 2.83
N SER A 568 17.14 -37.81 2.64
CA SER A 568 16.11 -36.95 2.06
C SER A 568 15.71 -37.41 0.64
N GLY A 569 14.42 -37.70 0.45
CA GLY A 569 13.84 -38.19 -0.80
C GLY A 569 14.10 -39.66 -1.14
N GLU A 570 14.74 -40.43 -0.24
CA GLU A 570 15.14 -41.82 -0.52
C GLU A 570 13.91 -42.73 -0.76
N ARG A 571 14.03 -43.66 -1.72
CA ARG A 571 13.02 -44.70 -1.97
C ARG A 571 13.60 -46.08 -1.70
N VAL A 572 13.08 -46.78 -0.69
CA VAL A 572 13.63 -48.07 -0.24
C VAL A 572 12.64 -49.21 -0.47
N ASN A 573 13.11 -50.38 -0.89
CA ASN A 573 12.31 -51.60 -0.94
C ASN A 573 12.80 -52.57 0.14
N LEU A 574 11.91 -53.03 1.03
CA LEU A 574 12.19 -53.92 2.14
C LEU A 574 11.38 -55.21 1.98
N ALA A 575 12.01 -56.36 2.18
CA ALA A 575 11.39 -57.68 2.11
C ALA A 575 11.27 -58.31 3.51
N LYS A 576 10.33 -59.24 3.70
CA LYS A 576 10.12 -59.93 5.00
C LYS A 576 11.39 -60.53 5.62
N LYS A 577 12.33 -60.98 4.79
CA LYS A 577 13.64 -61.52 5.23
C LYS A 577 14.58 -60.48 5.85
N ASP A 578 14.34 -59.19 5.60
CA ASP A 578 15.16 -58.08 6.11
C ASP A 578 14.74 -57.67 7.54
N PHE A 579 13.67 -58.30 8.06
CA PHE A 579 13.18 -58.11 9.42
C PHE A 579 13.65 -59.23 10.34
N ASP A 580 14.00 -58.89 11.57
CA ASP A 580 14.28 -59.86 12.62
C ASP A 580 12.96 -60.48 13.08
N LEU A 581 12.64 -61.67 12.55
CA LEU A 581 11.41 -62.40 12.84
C LEU A 581 11.48 -63.06 14.21
N SER A 582 10.60 -62.64 15.13
CA SER A 582 10.47 -63.28 16.45
C SER A 582 9.42 -64.39 16.37
N SER A 583 9.85 -65.65 16.37
CA SER A 583 8.94 -66.81 16.39
C SER A 583 8.84 -67.42 17.80
N SER A 584 7.62 -67.59 18.31
CA SER A 584 7.28 -68.50 19.42
C SER A 584 5.81 -68.93 19.29
N PRO A 585 5.51 -70.23 19.15
CA PRO A 585 4.14 -70.78 19.12
C PRO A 585 3.83 -71.65 20.40
N PRO A 586 2.72 -72.43 20.52
CA PRO A 586 1.55 -72.07 21.34
C PRO A 586 1.13 -73.10 22.45
N ASN A 587 0.45 -72.58 23.50
CA ASN A 587 -0.58 -73.18 24.39
C ASN A 587 -0.27 -74.43 25.30
N GLN A 588 -0.26 -74.23 26.63
CA GLN A 588 -0.98 -75.04 27.64
C GLN A 588 -1.08 -74.27 28.99
N ALA A 589 -2.29 -74.18 29.55
CA ALA A 589 -2.67 -73.49 30.80
C ALA A 589 -2.29 -74.31 32.08
N PRO A 590 -2.21 -73.71 33.31
CA PRO A 590 -3.41 -73.55 34.18
C PRO A 590 -3.32 -72.29 35.12
N PRO A 591 -4.15 -72.11 36.20
CA PRO A 591 -5.12 -71.00 36.42
C PRO A 591 -4.75 -70.10 37.65
N PRO A 592 -5.65 -69.33 38.29
CA PRO A 592 -6.73 -68.44 37.83
C PRO A 592 -6.38 -66.95 38.05
N LYS A 593 -7.31 -66.05 37.66
CA LYS A 593 -7.34 -64.62 37.96
C LYS A 593 -6.72 -64.23 39.32
N ALA A 594 -5.71 -63.37 39.29
CA ALA A 594 -5.54 -62.35 40.32
C ALA A 594 -5.97 -61.02 39.69
N GLU A 595 -7.16 -60.59 40.07
CA GLU A 595 -7.61 -59.21 39.91
C GLU A 595 -6.61 -58.31 40.65
N GLU A 596 -5.70 -57.65 39.93
CA GLU A 596 -5.55 -56.24 40.27
C GLU A 596 -6.84 -55.59 39.76
N PRO A 597 -7.57 -54.83 40.61
CA PRO A 597 -8.72 -54.11 40.13
C PRO A 597 -8.22 -53.28 38.96
N ASP A 598 -8.83 -53.45 37.77
CA ASP A 598 -8.57 -52.58 36.64
C ASP A 598 -8.84 -51.18 37.18
N ALA A 599 -7.77 -50.44 37.54
CA ALA A 599 -7.92 -49.12 38.16
C ALA A 599 -8.42 -48.12 37.10
N TRP A 600 -8.43 -48.53 35.84
CA TRP A 600 -8.87 -47.76 34.70
C TRP A 600 -10.26 -47.15 34.86
N PRO A 601 -11.35 -47.87 35.24
CA PRO A 601 -12.66 -47.26 35.42
C PRO A 601 -12.69 -46.24 36.57
N GLN A 602 -11.83 -46.34 37.57
CA GLN A 602 -11.74 -45.33 38.64
C GLN A 602 -10.97 -44.09 38.16
N VAL A 603 -9.83 -44.30 37.49
CA VAL A 603 -8.97 -43.21 37.00
C VAL A 603 -9.59 -42.49 35.81
N ALA A 604 -10.20 -43.20 34.85
CA ALA A 604 -10.90 -42.65 33.70
C ALA A 604 -12.09 -41.77 34.12
N ASN A 605 -12.80 -42.15 35.18
CA ASN A 605 -13.92 -41.38 35.72
C ASN A 605 -13.50 -40.30 36.76
N SER A 606 -12.21 -40.21 37.12
CA SER A 606 -11.74 -39.26 38.13
C SER A 606 -11.81 -37.80 37.68
N GLY A 607 -11.73 -37.55 36.37
CA GLY A 607 -11.57 -36.20 35.81
C GLY A 607 -10.28 -35.49 36.22
N SER A 608 -9.33 -36.19 36.85
CA SER A 608 -8.07 -35.63 37.35
C SER A 608 -6.94 -35.91 36.37
N THR A 609 -6.32 -34.84 35.85
CA THR A 609 -5.12 -34.95 35.01
C THR A 609 -3.96 -35.64 35.74
N ASP A 610 -3.80 -35.38 37.04
CA ASP A 610 -2.70 -35.93 37.83
C ASP A 610 -2.83 -37.45 38.02
N GLN A 611 -4.05 -37.95 38.27
CA GLN A 611 -4.31 -39.39 38.40
C GLN A 611 -4.13 -40.11 37.06
N LEU A 612 -4.53 -39.49 35.95
CA LEU A 612 -4.32 -40.02 34.61
C LEU A 612 -2.84 -40.02 34.21
N GLU A 613 -2.09 -38.95 34.47
CA GLU A 613 -0.63 -38.90 34.23
C GLU A 613 0.12 -39.93 35.09
N GLN A 614 -0.31 -40.13 36.33
CA GLN A 614 0.25 -41.15 37.22
C GLN A 614 -0.03 -42.57 36.71
N TYR A 615 -1.25 -42.86 36.26
CA TYR A 615 -1.59 -44.15 35.65
C TYR A 615 -0.75 -44.41 34.38
N ARG A 616 -0.55 -43.38 33.54
CA ARG A 616 0.33 -43.47 32.36
C ARG A 616 1.77 -43.83 32.72
N ALA A 617 2.30 -43.24 33.79
CA ALA A 617 3.66 -43.52 34.25
C ALA A 617 3.81 -44.92 34.87
N GLN A 618 2.78 -45.39 35.58
CA GLN A 618 2.79 -46.67 36.30
C GLN A 618 2.42 -47.87 35.39
N HIS A 619 1.68 -47.64 34.30
CA HIS A 619 1.23 -48.69 33.39
C HIS A 619 1.58 -48.41 31.91
N PRO A 620 2.88 -48.41 31.53
CA PRO A 620 3.33 -48.08 30.16
C PRO A 620 2.88 -49.06 29.06
N ASN A 621 2.35 -50.23 29.43
CA ASN A 621 1.86 -51.26 28.51
C ASN A 621 0.35 -51.53 28.69
N SER A 622 -0.39 -50.63 29.34
CA SER A 622 -1.84 -50.81 29.53
C SER A 622 -2.57 -50.82 28.17
N PRO A 623 -3.55 -51.73 27.95
CA PRO A 623 -4.39 -51.70 26.75
C PRO A 623 -5.25 -50.43 26.67
N HIS A 624 -5.42 -49.70 27.80
CA HIS A 624 -6.26 -48.51 27.90
C HIS A 624 -5.52 -47.19 27.60
N LEU A 625 -4.23 -47.22 27.20
CA LEU A 625 -3.44 -46.02 26.93
C LEU A 625 -4.04 -45.11 25.85
N GLY A 626 -4.70 -45.68 24.83
CA GLY A 626 -5.37 -44.87 23.80
C GLY A 626 -6.57 -44.07 24.34
N GLU A 627 -7.36 -44.69 25.24
CA GLU A 627 -8.47 -44.01 25.90
C GLU A 627 -7.96 -42.95 26.88
N LEU A 628 -6.89 -43.27 27.63
CA LEU A 628 -6.19 -42.35 28.51
C LEU A 628 -5.70 -41.09 27.81
N GLU A 629 -5.00 -41.23 26.68
CA GLU A 629 -4.51 -40.08 25.93
C GLU A 629 -5.67 -39.24 25.38
N THR A 630 -6.78 -39.88 25.01
CA THR A 630 -8.00 -39.16 24.58
C THR A 630 -8.62 -38.37 25.74
N THR A 631 -8.68 -38.93 26.94
CA THR A 631 -9.21 -38.25 28.13
C THR A 631 -8.30 -37.11 28.58
N LEU A 632 -6.98 -37.32 28.60
CA LEU A 632 -6.01 -36.26 28.92
C LEU A 632 -6.05 -35.11 27.91
N ASP A 633 -6.12 -35.42 26.61
CA ASP A 633 -6.23 -34.40 25.56
C ASP A 633 -7.46 -33.52 25.78
N LYS A 634 -8.62 -34.13 26.04
CA LYS A 634 -9.85 -33.40 26.34
C LYS A 634 -9.71 -32.51 27.59
N LEU A 635 -9.20 -33.05 28.70
CA LEU A 635 -9.07 -32.28 29.95
C LEU A 635 -8.10 -31.10 29.82
N TYR A 636 -6.95 -31.30 29.14
CA TYR A 636 -6.03 -30.21 28.89
C TYR A 636 -6.61 -29.17 27.94
N TRP A 637 -7.38 -29.57 26.94
CA TRP A 637 -8.08 -28.66 26.04
C TRP A 637 -9.14 -27.83 26.77
N ASP A 638 -9.99 -28.48 27.58
CA ASP A 638 -11.01 -27.81 28.40
C ASP A 638 -10.36 -26.81 29.37
N LYS A 639 -9.21 -27.16 29.98
CA LYS A 639 -8.41 -26.26 30.82
C LYS A 639 -7.88 -25.06 30.01
N ALA A 640 -7.34 -25.30 28.81
CA ALA A 640 -6.81 -24.25 27.95
C ALA A 640 -7.89 -23.28 27.48
N MET A 641 -9.05 -23.80 27.07
CA MET A 641 -10.22 -23.01 26.67
C MET A 641 -10.82 -22.23 27.84
N GLY A 642 -10.90 -22.85 29.03
CA GLY A 642 -11.40 -22.19 30.24
C GLY A 642 -10.52 -21.02 30.70
N ALA A 643 -9.20 -21.16 30.60
CA ALA A 643 -8.25 -20.08 30.92
C ALA A 643 -8.14 -19.04 29.79
N GLY A 644 -8.22 -19.48 28.54
CA GLY A 644 -8.24 -18.63 27.35
C GLY A 644 -7.00 -17.74 27.17
N SER A 645 -5.86 -18.07 27.78
CA SER A 645 -4.64 -17.25 27.77
C SER A 645 -3.54 -17.86 26.89
N THR A 646 -2.55 -17.06 26.48
CA THR A 646 -1.41 -17.56 25.70
C THR A 646 -0.66 -18.68 26.43
N VAL A 647 -0.49 -18.53 27.75
CA VAL A 647 0.19 -19.51 28.60
C VAL A 647 -0.58 -20.83 28.63
N ALA A 648 -1.91 -20.77 28.70
CA ALA A 648 -2.73 -21.97 28.77
C ALA A 648 -2.74 -22.78 27.46
N PHE A 649 -2.78 -22.10 26.29
CA PHE A 649 -2.65 -22.79 25.00
C PHE A 649 -1.23 -23.31 24.75
N GLU A 650 -0.19 -22.60 25.21
CA GLU A 650 1.20 -23.10 25.17
C GLU A 650 1.38 -24.35 26.05
N GLU A 651 0.76 -24.38 27.24
CA GLU A 651 0.76 -25.54 28.13
C GLU A 651 0.06 -26.75 27.49
N TYR A 652 -1.11 -26.55 26.87
CA TYR A 652 -1.81 -27.60 26.12
C TYR A 652 -0.96 -28.16 24.98
N LEU A 653 -0.35 -27.30 24.15
CA LEU A 653 0.50 -27.73 23.04
C LEU A 653 1.74 -28.51 23.52
N ALA A 654 2.25 -28.20 24.71
CA ALA A 654 3.37 -28.93 25.31
C ALA A 654 2.95 -30.28 25.91
N LYS A 655 1.77 -30.37 26.54
CA LYS A 655 1.24 -31.58 27.17
C LYS A 655 0.60 -32.56 26.19
N SER A 656 0.03 -32.04 25.10
CA SER A 656 -0.67 -32.79 24.05
C SER A 656 -0.16 -32.43 22.65
N PRO A 657 1.12 -32.72 22.31
CA PRO A 657 1.73 -32.30 21.04
C PRO A 657 1.10 -32.94 19.79
N ASN A 658 0.41 -34.07 19.97
CA ASN A 658 -0.34 -34.79 18.94
C ASN A 658 -1.85 -34.87 19.30
N GLY A 659 -2.32 -33.98 20.18
CA GLY A 659 -3.72 -33.90 20.59
C GLY A 659 -4.65 -33.52 19.45
N LYS A 660 -5.94 -33.84 19.59
CA LYS A 660 -6.96 -33.57 18.55
C LYS A 660 -7.15 -32.06 18.33
N HIS A 661 -6.99 -31.25 19.37
CA HIS A 661 -7.20 -29.80 19.36
C HIS A 661 -5.91 -28.99 19.15
N ARG A 662 -4.81 -29.64 18.71
CA ARG A 662 -3.51 -28.97 18.50
C ARG A 662 -3.63 -27.76 17.58
N ASP A 663 -4.25 -27.91 16.42
CA ASP A 663 -4.33 -26.83 15.44
C ASP A 663 -5.22 -25.68 15.94
N GLU A 664 -6.32 -26.02 16.62
CA GLU A 664 -7.21 -25.06 17.28
C GLU A 664 -6.48 -24.27 18.38
N ALA A 665 -5.64 -24.94 19.18
CA ALA A 665 -4.83 -24.30 20.21
C ALA A 665 -3.76 -23.37 19.61
N GLN A 666 -3.11 -23.79 18.52
CA GLN A 666 -2.12 -22.99 17.82
C GLN A 666 -2.74 -21.72 17.21
N GLU A 667 -3.93 -21.84 16.62
CA GLU A 667 -4.67 -20.69 16.11
C GLU A 667 -5.07 -19.73 17.24
N ASN A 668 -5.67 -20.23 18.33
CA ASN A 668 -6.06 -19.39 19.47
C ASN A 668 -4.87 -18.68 20.11
N LEU A 669 -3.73 -19.35 20.23
CA LEU A 669 -2.48 -18.74 20.67
C LEU A 669 -2.05 -17.59 19.75
N THR A 670 -2.12 -17.80 18.43
CA THR A 670 -1.75 -16.80 17.42
C THR A 670 -2.72 -15.61 17.45
N TRP A 671 -4.01 -15.86 17.60
CA TRP A 671 -5.03 -14.83 17.77
C TRP A 671 -4.77 -13.98 19.01
N ARG A 672 -4.52 -14.60 20.17
CA ARG A 672 -4.21 -13.87 21.43
C ARG A 672 -2.97 -13.01 21.32
N LYS A 673 -1.91 -13.51 20.68
CA LYS A 673 -0.70 -12.73 20.40
C LYS A 673 -1.01 -11.54 19.48
N THR A 674 -1.86 -11.76 18.48
CA THR A 674 -2.34 -10.71 17.57
C THR A 674 -3.15 -9.64 18.31
N GLU A 675 -4.12 -10.03 19.13
CA GLU A 675 -4.92 -9.14 19.97
C GLU A 675 -4.04 -8.31 20.91
N SER A 676 -2.98 -8.92 21.48
CA SER A 676 -2.05 -8.20 22.36
C SER A 676 -1.19 -7.18 21.60
N THR A 677 -0.87 -7.45 20.33
CA THR A 677 -0.11 -6.53 19.48
C THR A 677 -0.99 -5.36 19.02
N ASN A 678 -2.27 -5.63 18.75
CA ASN A 678 -3.31 -4.66 18.41
C ASN A 678 -2.91 -3.64 17.31
N THR A 679 -2.30 -4.11 16.23
CA THR A 679 -1.97 -3.27 15.07
C THR A 679 -2.67 -3.78 13.80
N ILE A 680 -2.93 -2.88 12.86
CA ILE A 680 -3.52 -3.23 11.56
C ILE A 680 -2.68 -4.31 10.86
N GLN A 681 -1.34 -4.20 10.92
CA GLN A 681 -0.46 -5.17 10.29
C GLN A 681 -0.56 -6.55 10.94
N ALA A 682 -0.59 -6.62 12.28
CA ALA A 682 -0.73 -7.90 12.98
C ALA A 682 -2.05 -8.61 12.62
N PHE A 683 -3.17 -7.89 12.59
CA PHE A 683 -4.45 -8.48 12.20
C PHE A 683 -4.50 -8.89 10.73
N ARG A 684 -3.85 -8.15 9.82
CA ARG A 684 -3.72 -8.55 8.41
C ARG A 684 -2.84 -9.79 8.25
N ASP A 685 -1.77 -9.88 9.01
CA ASP A 685 -0.87 -11.04 9.00
C ASP A 685 -1.62 -12.27 9.51
N TYR A 686 -2.43 -12.11 10.57
CA TYR A 686 -3.34 -13.15 11.05
C TYR A 686 -4.32 -13.62 9.97
N GLN A 687 -5.02 -12.69 9.29
CA GLN A 687 -5.96 -13.05 8.20
C GLN A 687 -5.29 -13.78 7.04
N ARG A 688 -4.03 -13.44 6.72
CA ARG A 688 -3.25 -14.15 5.67
C ARG A 688 -2.82 -15.55 6.12
N GLN A 689 -2.49 -15.73 7.40
CA GLN A 689 -2.07 -17.01 7.95
C GLN A 689 -3.27 -17.95 8.21
N HIS A 690 -4.43 -17.39 8.56
CA HIS A 690 -5.65 -18.12 8.91
C HIS A 690 -6.87 -17.63 8.11
N PRO A 691 -6.92 -17.84 6.78
CA PRO A 691 -7.99 -17.33 5.91
C PRO A 691 -9.36 -17.96 6.16
N GLN A 692 -9.41 -19.14 6.78
CA GLN A 692 -10.63 -19.82 7.22
C GLN A 692 -10.68 -19.96 8.75
N GLY A 693 -9.84 -19.19 9.45
CA GLY A 693 -9.75 -19.25 10.91
C GLY A 693 -11.01 -18.70 11.59
N ALA A 694 -11.30 -19.19 12.78
CA ALA A 694 -12.45 -18.78 13.59
C ALA A 694 -12.47 -17.27 13.88
N HIS A 695 -11.29 -16.62 13.91
CA HIS A 695 -11.14 -15.20 14.21
C HIS A 695 -10.96 -14.30 12.97
N PHE A 696 -11.15 -14.82 11.76
CA PHE A 696 -10.94 -14.06 10.51
C PHE A 696 -11.81 -12.78 10.43
N GLU A 697 -13.11 -12.91 10.74
CA GLU A 697 -14.04 -11.78 10.75
C GLU A 697 -13.73 -10.79 11.87
N SER A 698 -13.38 -11.31 13.05
CA SER A 698 -12.97 -10.51 14.21
C SER A 698 -11.73 -9.67 13.89
N ALA A 699 -10.75 -10.24 13.18
CA ALA A 699 -9.58 -9.53 12.69
C ALA A 699 -9.95 -8.39 11.74
N GLY A 700 -10.89 -8.64 10.81
CA GLY A 700 -11.41 -7.64 9.89
C GLY A 700 -12.03 -6.45 10.62
N LYS A 701 -12.92 -6.73 11.58
CA LYS A 701 -13.53 -5.68 12.41
C LYS A 701 -12.49 -4.87 13.17
N LYS A 702 -11.46 -5.52 13.75
CA LYS A 702 -10.36 -4.82 14.43
C LYS A 702 -9.56 -3.93 13.48
N ILE A 703 -9.31 -4.37 12.25
CA ILE A 703 -8.65 -3.55 11.22
C ILE A 703 -9.49 -2.31 10.92
N ASP A 704 -10.79 -2.47 10.70
CA ASP A 704 -11.70 -1.34 10.42
C ASP A 704 -11.78 -0.36 11.59
N ASP A 705 -11.81 -0.86 12.83
CA ASP A 705 -11.82 -0.05 14.05
C ASP A 705 -10.53 0.76 14.19
N LEU A 706 -9.37 0.13 13.99
CA LEU A 706 -8.08 0.79 14.07
C LEU A 706 -7.90 1.83 12.97
N ARG A 707 -8.31 1.53 11.73
CA ARG A 707 -8.30 2.49 10.60
C ARG A 707 -9.16 3.71 10.90
N PHE A 708 -10.36 3.49 11.44
CA PHE A 708 -11.24 4.58 11.83
C PHE A 708 -10.63 5.43 12.95
N GLN A 709 -10.03 4.81 13.96
CA GLN A 709 -9.34 5.54 15.03
C GLN A 709 -8.15 6.35 14.50
N GLU A 710 -7.35 5.77 13.61
CA GLU A 710 -6.23 6.46 12.94
C GLU A 710 -6.71 7.69 12.19
N ALA A 711 -7.73 7.55 11.33
CA ALA A 711 -8.33 8.68 10.61
C ALA A 711 -8.96 9.72 11.54
N ARG A 712 -9.66 9.28 12.61
CA ARG A 712 -10.29 10.16 13.61
C ARG A 712 -9.27 10.96 14.41
N ASN A 713 -8.08 10.42 14.65
CA ASN A 713 -7.05 11.07 15.46
C ASN A 713 -6.01 11.81 14.60
N SER A 714 -5.92 11.53 13.30
CA SER A 714 -4.93 12.14 12.40
C SER A 714 -5.20 13.62 12.16
N GLY A 715 -4.20 14.48 12.22
CA GLY A 715 -4.31 15.87 11.77
C GLY A 715 -4.00 16.06 10.27
N ASP A 716 -3.79 14.98 9.55
CA ASP A 716 -3.38 14.98 8.14
C ASP A 716 -4.58 14.70 7.21
N GLU A 717 -4.87 15.67 6.35
CA GLU A 717 -5.98 15.65 5.36
C GLU A 717 -5.89 14.42 4.45
N ALA A 718 -4.68 14.02 4.03
CA ALA A 718 -4.49 12.85 3.17
C ALA A 718 -4.92 11.54 3.86
N THR A 719 -4.68 11.41 5.16
CA THR A 719 -5.12 10.24 5.94
C THR A 719 -6.65 10.14 5.99
N LEU A 720 -7.35 11.27 6.13
CA LEU A 720 -8.81 11.32 6.15
C LEU A 720 -9.38 11.02 4.76
N GLU A 721 -8.80 11.59 3.69
CA GLU A 721 -9.21 11.33 2.30
C GLU A 721 -9.07 9.84 1.93
N VAL A 722 -7.96 9.20 2.30
CA VAL A 722 -7.75 7.76 2.08
C VAL A 722 -8.83 6.94 2.81
N PHE A 723 -9.17 7.30 4.04
CA PHE A 723 -10.25 6.65 4.76
C PHE A 723 -11.60 6.83 4.05
N LEU A 724 -11.94 8.05 3.63
CA LEU A 724 -13.21 8.32 2.95
C LEU A 724 -13.34 7.61 1.60
N LYS A 725 -12.21 7.37 0.92
CA LYS A 725 -12.18 6.57 -0.30
C LYS A 725 -12.45 5.09 -0.03
N ASP A 726 -11.86 4.53 1.04
CA ASP A 726 -12.05 3.13 1.42
C ASP A 726 -13.46 2.90 2.02
N TYR A 727 -14.06 3.91 2.65
CA TYR A 727 -15.39 3.86 3.29
C TYR A 727 -16.27 5.01 2.77
N PRO A 728 -16.93 4.86 1.60
CA PRO A 728 -17.63 5.96 0.91
C PRO A 728 -18.98 6.37 1.55
N SER A 729 -19.47 5.63 2.55
CA SER A 729 -20.74 5.94 3.22
C SER A 729 -20.82 5.34 4.62
N GLY A 730 -21.79 5.81 5.40
CA GLY A 730 -22.10 5.32 6.75
C GLY A 730 -21.56 6.20 7.86
N THR A 731 -21.90 5.86 9.11
CA THR A 731 -21.64 6.74 10.26
C THR A 731 -20.15 7.05 10.50
N ARG A 732 -19.24 6.14 10.12
CA ARG A 732 -17.79 6.39 10.20
C ARG A 732 -17.33 7.36 9.12
N HIS A 733 -17.84 7.20 7.89
CA HIS A 733 -17.60 8.13 6.79
C HIS A 733 -18.04 9.54 7.20
N ASP A 734 -19.27 9.70 7.68
CA ASP A 734 -19.84 11.01 7.99
C ASP A 734 -19.06 11.74 9.09
N GLN A 735 -18.56 11.00 10.08
CA GLN A 735 -17.69 11.55 11.13
C GLN A 735 -16.33 12.03 10.60
N ILE A 736 -15.70 11.25 9.72
CA ILE A 736 -14.41 11.62 9.14
C ILE A 736 -14.58 12.75 8.12
N PHE A 737 -15.63 12.70 7.30
CA PHE A 737 -15.97 13.74 6.33
C PHE A 737 -16.28 15.06 7.04
N GLY A 738 -17.08 15.04 8.10
CA GLY A 738 -17.37 16.24 8.89
C GLY A 738 -16.13 16.88 9.52
N ARG A 739 -15.12 16.08 9.86
CA ARG A 739 -13.84 16.56 10.38
C ARG A 739 -12.93 17.12 9.28
N LEU A 740 -12.89 16.45 8.13
CA LEU A 740 -12.20 16.96 6.94
C LEU A 740 -12.82 18.30 6.50
N ASP A 741 -14.14 18.39 6.55
CA ASP A 741 -14.90 19.59 6.26
C ASP A 741 -14.61 20.73 7.23
N ASP A 742 -14.55 20.45 8.55
CA ASP A 742 -14.09 21.42 9.56
C ASP A 742 -12.70 21.97 9.22
N MET A 743 -11.75 21.07 8.92
CA MET A 743 -10.37 21.46 8.60
C MET A 743 -10.31 22.32 7.32
N ALA A 744 -11.05 21.92 6.28
CA ALA A 744 -11.18 22.66 5.05
C ALA A 744 -11.81 24.04 5.27
N TRP A 745 -12.81 24.11 6.15
CA TRP A 745 -13.43 25.36 6.53
C TRP A 745 -12.46 26.26 7.31
N GLU A 746 -11.74 25.74 8.30
CA GLU A 746 -10.75 26.49 9.09
C GLU A 746 -9.71 27.18 8.20
N ARG A 747 -9.15 26.47 7.21
CA ARG A 747 -8.17 27.03 6.26
C ARG A 747 -8.75 28.02 5.24
N THR A 748 -10.07 28.02 5.05
CA THR A 748 -10.72 28.90 4.08
C THR A 748 -10.66 30.36 4.55
N ASN A 749 -10.19 31.28 3.69
CA ASN A 749 -10.25 32.71 3.99
C ASN A 749 -11.67 33.24 3.77
N LYS A 750 -12.37 33.57 4.86
CA LYS A 750 -13.79 34.01 4.82
C LYS A 750 -13.99 35.43 4.27
N ASN A 751 -12.91 36.18 4.07
CA ASN A 751 -12.95 37.51 3.46
C ASN A 751 -12.53 37.49 1.98
N ASP A 752 -12.20 36.32 1.44
CA ASP A 752 -11.81 36.15 0.05
C ASP A 752 -12.85 35.30 -0.69
N LYS A 753 -13.47 35.90 -1.70
CA LYS A 753 -14.51 35.25 -2.50
C LYS A 753 -13.96 34.01 -3.24
N GLY A 754 -12.73 34.07 -3.74
CA GLY A 754 -12.10 32.94 -4.43
C GLY A 754 -11.88 31.74 -3.50
N SER A 755 -11.39 31.98 -2.29
CA SER A 755 -11.20 30.96 -1.25
C SER A 755 -12.51 30.30 -0.84
N LEU A 756 -13.58 31.07 -0.65
CA LEU A 756 -14.91 30.52 -0.32
C LEU A 756 -15.49 29.71 -1.48
N GLN A 757 -15.31 30.16 -2.73
CA GLN A 757 -15.73 29.40 -3.91
C GLN A 757 -14.99 28.06 -4.03
N ALA A 758 -13.67 28.04 -3.77
CA ALA A 758 -12.88 26.82 -3.73
C ALA A 758 -13.38 25.84 -2.66
N TYR A 759 -13.75 26.33 -1.48
CA TYR A 759 -14.36 25.50 -0.43
C TYR A 759 -15.71 24.90 -0.88
N VAL A 760 -16.60 25.71 -1.46
CA VAL A 760 -17.91 25.25 -1.97
C VAL A 760 -17.75 24.18 -3.06
N SER A 761 -16.78 24.34 -3.96
CA SER A 761 -16.50 23.33 -4.99
C SER A 761 -15.84 22.07 -4.44
N GLY A 762 -15.00 22.19 -3.40
CA GLY A 762 -14.29 21.06 -2.80
C GLY A 762 -15.13 20.23 -1.82
N MET A 763 -16.13 20.84 -1.18
CA MET A 763 -16.95 20.21 -0.13
C MET A 763 -18.46 20.30 -0.44
N PRO A 764 -18.97 19.63 -1.51
CA PRO A 764 -20.34 19.77 -2.00
C PRO A 764 -21.44 19.25 -1.05
N SER A 765 -21.06 18.54 0.02
CA SER A 765 -21.95 18.14 1.12
C SER A 765 -21.43 18.58 2.50
N GLY A 766 -20.51 19.55 2.53
CA GLY A 766 -19.93 20.10 3.76
C GLY A 766 -20.96 20.82 4.63
N LYS A 767 -20.81 20.77 5.95
CA LYS A 767 -21.72 21.44 6.88
C LYS A 767 -21.55 22.96 6.86
N HIS A 768 -20.41 23.49 6.40
CA HIS A 768 -20.21 24.94 6.26
C HIS A 768 -20.60 25.49 4.88
N LEU A 769 -21.20 24.69 4.00
CA LEU A 769 -21.62 25.15 2.67
C LEU A 769 -22.53 26.37 2.70
N SER A 770 -23.57 26.35 3.54
CA SER A 770 -24.48 27.49 3.69
C SER A 770 -23.73 28.72 4.20
N GLN A 771 -22.83 28.56 5.17
CA GLN A 771 -22.02 29.66 5.70
C GLN A 771 -21.10 30.24 4.62
N ALA A 772 -20.52 29.38 3.77
CA ALA A 772 -19.67 29.78 2.67
C ALA A 772 -20.44 30.55 1.58
N GLN A 773 -21.63 30.06 1.22
CA GLN A 773 -22.51 30.69 0.24
C GLN A 773 -23.00 32.05 0.72
N ASP A 774 -23.45 32.16 1.97
CA ASP A 774 -23.86 33.43 2.59
C ASP A 774 -22.70 34.43 2.63
N ALA A 775 -21.48 33.98 2.90
CA ALA A 775 -20.29 34.83 2.90
C ALA A 775 -19.92 35.30 1.48
N ILE A 776 -20.04 34.43 0.47
CA ILE A 776 -19.85 34.79 -0.94
C ILE A 776 -20.88 35.83 -1.36
N GLU A 777 -22.14 35.65 -0.97
CA GLU A 777 -23.22 36.61 -1.25
C GLU A 777 -22.90 37.96 -0.60
N LYS A 778 -22.61 37.98 0.71
CA LYS A 778 -22.21 39.21 1.43
C LYS A 778 -21.00 39.91 0.82
N LEU A 779 -19.95 39.18 0.43
CA LEU A 779 -18.78 39.78 -0.24
C LEU A 779 -19.13 40.30 -1.64
N THR A 780 -20.04 39.64 -2.34
CA THR A 780 -20.53 40.08 -3.64
C THR A 780 -21.41 41.33 -3.50
N GLU A 781 -22.21 41.42 -2.44
CA GLU A 781 -23.01 42.59 -2.10
C GLU A 781 -22.18 43.76 -1.59
N ALA A 782 -21.16 43.51 -0.77
CA ALA A 782 -20.20 44.51 -0.32
C ALA A 782 -19.30 45.03 -1.46
N ALA A 783 -19.09 44.22 -2.50
CA ALA A 783 -18.43 44.62 -3.74
C ALA A 783 -19.38 45.32 -4.73
N LYS A 784 -20.70 45.38 -4.48
CA LYS A 784 -21.58 46.33 -5.18
C LYS A 784 -21.18 47.73 -4.70
N PRO A 785 -20.96 48.71 -5.60
CA PRO A 785 -20.61 50.06 -5.18
C PRO A 785 -21.69 50.59 -4.24
N ALA A 786 -21.26 51.20 -3.12
CA ALA A 786 -22.12 52.03 -2.30
C ALA A 786 -22.91 52.97 -3.21
N LYS A 787 -24.22 53.12 -2.93
CA LYS A 787 -25.08 54.13 -3.56
C LYS A 787 -24.27 55.43 -3.72
N PRO A 788 -24.05 55.92 -4.95
CA PRO A 788 -22.98 56.87 -5.20
C PRO A 788 -23.19 58.16 -4.38
N PRO A 789 -22.13 58.76 -3.82
CA PRO A 789 -22.17 60.17 -3.51
C PRO A 789 -22.46 60.90 -4.83
N THR A 790 -23.37 61.86 -4.77
CA THR A 790 -23.71 62.77 -5.86
C THR A 790 -22.46 63.18 -6.65
N PRO A 791 -22.34 62.84 -7.95
CA PRO A 791 -21.20 63.26 -8.75
C PRO A 791 -21.39 64.74 -9.14
N THR A 792 -20.73 65.62 -8.40
CA THR A 792 -20.52 67.02 -8.78
C THR A 792 -19.34 67.14 -9.73
N VAL A 793 -19.46 66.67 -10.99
CA VAL A 793 -18.76 67.23 -12.16
C VAL A 793 -19.63 66.97 -13.42
N ASN A 794 -19.68 67.96 -14.29
CA ASN A 794 -20.78 68.30 -15.19
C ASN A 794 -20.82 67.49 -16.51
N THR A 795 -21.19 66.20 -16.47
CA THR A 795 -21.30 65.32 -17.66
C THR A 795 -22.31 65.83 -18.70
N LYS A 796 -23.37 66.52 -18.26
CA LYS A 796 -24.36 67.14 -19.16
C LYS A 796 -23.74 68.25 -20.01
N ALA A 797 -22.86 69.08 -19.44
CA ALA A 797 -22.20 70.16 -20.18
C ALA A 797 -21.21 69.62 -21.23
N GLU A 798 -20.52 68.52 -20.96
CA GLU A 798 -19.62 67.90 -21.94
C GLU A 798 -20.39 67.28 -23.12
N VAL A 799 -21.56 66.70 -22.87
CA VAL A 799 -22.46 66.23 -23.95
C VAL A 799 -22.94 67.39 -24.81
N ILE A 800 -23.30 68.53 -24.22
CA ILE A 800 -23.70 69.74 -24.97
C ILE A 800 -22.52 70.27 -25.78
N LYS A 801 -21.31 70.37 -25.20
CA LYS A 801 -20.10 70.78 -25.94
C LYS A 801 -19.81 69.89 -27.15
N LEU A 802 -20.09 68.58 -27.07
CA LEU A 802 -19.91 67.67 -28.20
C LEU A 802 -20.87 68.00 -29.34
N VAL A 803 -22.15 68.29 -29.02
CA VAL A 803 -23.16 68.72 -30.01
C VAL A 803 -22.77 70.09 -30.62
N GLU A 804 -22.33 71.04 -29.81
CA GLU A 804 -21.82 72.34 -30.30
C GLU A 804 -20.63 72.15 -31.24
N ARG A 805 -19.69 71.27 -30.89
CA ARG A 805 -18.52 70.96 -31.70
C ARG A 805 -18.92 70.32 -33.03
N TYR A 806 -19.92 69.43 -33.03
CA TYR A 806 -20.46 68.84 -34.25
C TYR A 806 -21.10 69.91 -35.16
N VAL A 807 -21.99 70.74 -34.61
CA VAL A 807 -22.67 71.80 -35.38
C VAL A 807 -21.67 72.81 -35.94
N LYS A 808 -20.66 73.16 -35.16
CA LYS A 808 -19.56 74.01 -35.62
C LYS A 808 -18.79 73.36 -36.76
N ALA A 809 -18.34 72.11 -36.61
CA ALA A 809 -17.61 71.40 -37.65
C ALA A 809 -18.44 71.23 -38.94
N TYR A 810 -19.76 71.06 -38.81
CA TYR A 810 -20.68 71.01 -39.95
C TYR A 810 -20.80 72.36 -40.66
N ASN A 811 -20.93 73.45 -39.92
CA ASN A 811 -21.01 74.80 -40.49
C ASN A 811 -19.68 75.25 -41.12
N ASP A 812 -18.56 74.84 -40.52
CA ASP A 812 -17.21 75.11 -41.02
C ASP A 812 -16.83 74.17 -42.18
N THR A 813 -17.72 73.24 -42.56
CA THR A 813 -17.50 72.22 -43.61
C THR A 813 -16.27 71.32 -43.36
N ASN A 814 -15.91 71.13 -42.09
CA ASN A 814 -14.73 70.38 -41.68
C ASN A 814 -15.04 68.88 -41.53
N ILE A 815 -14.93 68.15 -42.64
CA ILE A 815 -15.27 66.71 -42.69
C ILE A 815 -14.40 65.86 -41.76
N GLU A 816 -13.14 66.24 -41.55
CA GLU A 816 -12.20 65.50 -40.71
C GLU A 816 -12.52 65.62 -39.22
N GLU A 817 -12.99 66.79 -38.78
CA GLU A 817 -13.47 66.95 -37.40
C GLU A 817 -14.79 66.22 -37.17
N LEU A 818 -15.69 66.18 -38.17
CA LEU A 818 -16.92 65.38 -38.10
C LEU A 818 -16.62 63.87 -37.97
N ARG A 819 -15.61 63.34 -38.67
CA ARG A 819 -15.18 61.93 -38.53
C ARG A 819 -14.57 61.62 -37.18
N GLN A 820 -13.93 62.60 -36.53
CA GLN A 820 -13.44 62.43 -35.16
C GLN A 820 -14.58 62.40 -34.14
N ILE A 821 -15.61 63.21 -34.34
CA ILE A 821 -16.79 63.26 -33.45
C ILE A 821 -17.70 62.05 -33.67
N TRP A 822 -17.81 61.55 -34.90
CA TRP A 822 -18.58 60.36 -35.26
C TRP A 822 -17.70 59.32 -35.98
N PRO A 823 -16.92 58.52 -35.22
CA PRO A 823 -15.98 57.55 -35.80
C PRO A 823 -16.63 56.41 -36.59
N GLY A 824 -17.92 56.14 -36.34
CA GLY A 824 -18.69 55.08 -36.99
C GLY A 824 -19.31 55.46 -38.34
N MET A 825 -19.09 56.68 -38.86
CA MET A 825 -19.66 57.14 -40.13
C MET A 825 -19.11 56.34 -41.31
N ASP A 826 -19.99 55.84 -42.18
CA ASP A 826 -19.56 54.97 -43.29
C ASP A 826 -18.89 55.79 -44.43
N LYS A 827 -18.10 55.10 -45.26
CA LYS A 827 -17.33 55.78 -46.33
C LYS A 827 -18.21 56.49 -47.35
N ARG A 828 -19.45 56.03 -47.56
CA ARG A 828 -20.38 56.60 -48.52
C ARG A 828 -21.02 57.87 -47.96
N GLU A 829 -21.37 57.88 -46.68
CA GLU A 829 -21.86 59.05 -45.95
C GLU A 829 -20.82 60.17 -45.93
N VAL A 830 -19.54 59.83 -45.66
CA VAL A 830 -18.44 60.80 -45.73
C VAL A 830 -18.30 61.41 -47.13
N SER A 831 -18.36 60.59 -48.18
CA SER A 831 -18.27 61.07 -49.57
C SER A 831 -19.44 61.99 -49.92
N ASN A 832 -20.66 61.60 -49.59
CA ASN A 832 -21.87 62.38 -49.87
C ASN A 832 -21.83 63.74 -49.16
N MET A 833 -21.37 63.76 -47.90
CA MET A 833 -21.31 64.99 -47.11
C MET A 833 -20.18 65.92 -47.59
N HIS A 834 -19.04 65.35 -48.00
CA HIS A 834 -17.97 66.10 -48.66
C HIS A 834 -18.42 66.72 -49.99
N ASP A 835 -19.15 65.97 -50.83
CA ASP A 835 -19.68 66.47 -52.10
C ASP A 835 -20.74 67.56 -51.89
N PHE A 836 -21.59 67.42 -50.87
CA PHE A 836 -22.55 68.44 -50.45
C PHE A 836 -21.84 69.72 -50.00
N PHE A 837 -20.81 69.62 -49.16
CA PHE A 837 -20.02 70.78 -48.70
C PHE A 837 -19.29 71.49 -49.83
N ARG A 838 -18.82 70.77 -50.86
CA ARG A 838 -18.19 71.37 -52.04
C ARG A 838 -19.17 72.18 -52.90
N THR A 839 -20.44 71.78 -52.92
CA THR A 839 -21.46 72.34 -53.83
C THR A 839 -22.35 73.40 -53.17
N ALA A 840 -22.48 73.37 -51.84
CA ALA A 840 -23.25 74.35 -51.08
C ALA A 840 -22.55 75.71 -51.05
N ARG A 841 -23.29 76.79 -51.35
CA ARG A 841 -22.74 78.16 -51.35
C ARG A 841 -22.71 78.83 -49.98
N ASN A 842 -23.59 78.39 -49.07
CA ASN A 842 -23.63 78.86 -47.67
C ASN A 842 -24.29 77.77 -46.83
N ILE A 843 -23.62 77.35 -45.75
CA ILE A 843 -24.12 76.32 -44.84
C ILE A 843 -24.22 76.94 -43.45
N LYS A 844 -25.42 76.87 -42.88
CA LYS A 844 -25.66 77.25 -41.49
C LYS A 844 -26.69 76.32 -40.89
N SER A 845 -26.23 75.55 -39.92
CA SER A 845 -27.00 74.68 -39.06
C SER A 845 -26.97 75.25 -37.63
N SER A 846 -28.11 75.20 -36.97
CA SER A 846 -28.28 75.57 -35.57
C SER A 846 -29.23 74.58 -34.93
N TYR A 847 -29.14 74.42 -33.61
CA TYR A 847 -30.01 73.52 -32.89
C TYR A 847 -30.59 74.20 -31.65
N THR A 848 -31.77 73.76 -31.24
CA THR A 848 -32.36 74.07 -29.93
C THR A 848 -32.56 72.79 -29.15
N LEU A 849 -32.17 72.80 -27.87
CA LEU A 849 -32.42 71.67 -26.97
C LEU A 849 -33.90 71.63 -26.60
N LEU A 850 -34.58 70.53 -26.90
CA LEU A 850 -35.96 70.32 -26.48
C LEU A 850 -36.07 69.85 -25.03
N GLU A 851 -35.09 69.06 -24.59
CA GLU A 851 -34.98 68.52 -23.23
C GLU A 851 -33.49 68.51 -22.83
N GLU A 852 -33.21 68.51 -21.52
CA GLU A 852 -31.83 68.32 -21.04
C GLU A 852 -31.28 66.94 -21.42
N PRO A 853 -29.96 66.81 -21.68
CA PRO A 853 -29.31 65.53 -21.97
C PRO A 853 -29.59 64.49 -20.88
N LYS A 854 -30.09 63.32 -21.28
CA LYS A 854 -30.29 62.17 -20.39
C LYS A 854 -29.05 61.28 -20.49
N VAL A 855 -28.34 61.14 -19.38
CA VAL A 855 -27.10 60.34 -19.30
C VAL A 855 -27.37 59.13 -18.43
N ASN A 856 -27.19 57.95 -19.00
CA ASN A 856 -27.17 56.66 -18.32
C ASN A 856 -25.73 56.12 -18.34
N ASP A 857 -25.41 55.16 -17.47
CA ASP A 857 -24.02 54.76 -17.14
C ASP A 857 -23.04 54.62 -18.32
N ALA A 858 -23.50 54.19 -19.50
CA ALA A 858 -22.68 54.06 -20.71
C ALA A 858 -23.12 54.93 -21.91
N ASP A 859 -24.30 55.55 -21.90
CA ASP A 859 -24.90 56.22 -23.06
C ASP A 859 -25.53 57.57 -22.69
N ALA A 860 -25.44 58.56 -23.59
CA ALA A 860 -26.10 59.85 -23.45
C ALA A 860 -27.02 60.14 -24.65
N THR A 861 -28.27 60.52 -24.36
CA THR A 861 -29.27 60.85 -25.38
C THR A 861 -29.69 62.31 -25.26
N VAL A 862 -29.61 63.05 -26.37
CA VAL A 862 -30.02 64.45 -26.48
C VAL A 862 -31.12 64.57 -27.52
N LYS A 863 -32.19 65.30 -27.19
CA LYS A 863 -33.23 65.66 -28.15
C LYS A 863 -33.04 67.11 -28.59
N ILE A 864 -32.81 67.30 -29.89
CA ILE A 864 -32.62 68.61 -30.51
C ILE A 864 -33.61 68.80 -31.67
N VAL A 865 -33.98 70.06 -31.95
CA VAL A 865 -34.74 70.49 -33.13
C VAL A 865 -34.01 71.61 -33.85
#